data_AF-R0K4I9-F1
#
_entry.id   AF-R0K4I9-F1
#
_cell.length_a   1.000
_cell.length_b   1.000
_cell.length_c   1.000
_cell.angle_alpha   90.00
_cell.angle_beta   90.00
_cell.angle_gamma   90.00
#
_symmetry.space_group_name_H-M   'P 1'
#
loop_
_entity.id
_entity.type
_entity.pdbx_description
1 polymer ?
#
loop_
_entity_poly.entity_id
_entity_poly.type
_entity_poly.pdbx_seq_one_letter_code
_entity_poly.pdbx_strand_id
1 'polypeptide(L)'
;MQEEPLCWEQSLLVPVKDIIDETGGYDLFSILRLWVPVSYAVLEFEAEISQCWLKKSVAQRKAILLAADSTLPPKHRPDIDRPVLNSCPHQRHSYTLGHYAHPHLNLQDLSTPNALLILLNARGRHLPWDFALLDYEMAPLIHLRPAILEKTKYTVGLSIDNYGEILEWDTEEAASESMSRGKTVHPLIALHISSIQARMYQFLFRCILAILPTRKRDIFHAMNIPDSLPLVCDNQDFTSLNNIVREACYRVPTLADIARLEALVSACKDAAEDHFWLLREDPGYFRDFTLEQREHRPELLRCATCNRAHKNADDDFLLPRVLHSVVADCYIDLFMWNQVHVRISNLHRLSLQHKDKLLFGKIGFQEEIPRDFFEALVETWFFLETFQLEVIHELKSAWASSPYIRSYHSQDCSGDDGDLVVRIKRVNKSSRKRDKELEHILKLFQYLLEPPVRQSLKTYTLVQTLEQVLQTSDRASSLTSPLTAALLSKLSIVTECHRQLSFFLPWAKQIQYAVKQRQTELLIAYATNLAQWHATLQASFHNTNLSELGKPGSKFRYPVRKRRSKANVQTLRAAEAALDAFWVAADARFRECTGTTPHDMVSDILTKRTLQRTPPWAEPEKESEPSTPPLEYLYIPLSNHVHDPATQITGPFDRLRVSGPKKPNATKDHATTLTTEEEQQQQQQQHHIFHLTPRTHKVFRTLFHSPLSPHHAGDLPWHEFLHAMVAVGFSAQKLQGSAWQFTPRHGDIVHVQHQLRPIQFHEPHPTRRLPFTWARRFGRRLAGVYGWRGDMFVVG
;
A
#
# COMPACT_ATOMS: atom_id res chain seq x y z
N MET A 1 -30.58 -4.28 18.07
CA MET A 1 -29.72 -5.38 17.56
C MET A 1 -30.38 -6.69 17.98
N GLN A 2 -30.30 -7.76 17.19
CA GLN A 2 -30.81 -9.07 17.64
C GLN A 2 -30.04 -9.51 18.89
N GLU A 3 -30.74 -9.69 20.01
CA GLU A 3 -30.15 -10.15 21.28
C GLU A 3 -29.99 -11.67 21.31
N GLU A 4 -30.77 -12.39 20.51
CA GLU A 4 -30.68 -13.85 20.42
C GLU A 4 -29.41 -14.31 19.68
N PRO A 5 -28.72 -15.34 20.20
CA PRO A 5 -27.55 -15.92 19.54
C PRO A 5 -27.96 -16.77 18.34
N LEU A 6 -27.18 -16.65 17.27
CA LEU A 6 -27.31 -17.47 16.05
C LEU A 6 -26.92 -18.92 16.37
N CYS A 7 -27.43 -19.89 15.61
CA CYS A 7 -27.18 -21.33 15.84
C CYS A 7 -25.68 -21.68 16.02
N TRP A 8 -24.81 -21.08 15.21
CA TRP A 8 -23.36 -21.30 15.34
C TRP A 8 -22.74 -20.60 16.57
N GLU A 9 -23.27 -19.44 16.98
CA GLU A 9 -22.83 -18.73 18.19
C GLU A 9 -23.20 -19.56 19.42
N GLN A 10 -24.40 -20.16 19.44
CA GLN A 10 -24.83 -21.07 20.51
C GLN A 10 -23.85 -22.22 20.72
N SER A 11 -23.27 -22.75 19.64
CA SER A 11 -22.28 -23.83 19.74
C SER A 11 -20.92 -23.42 20.32
N LEU A 12 -20.67 -22.11 20.43
CA LEU A 12 -19.44 -21.53 20.98
C LEU A 12 -19.65 -20.90 22.35
N LEU A 13 -20.90 -20.77 22.81
CA LEU A 13 -21.25 -20.20 24.10
C LEU A 13 -21.08 -21.27 25.19
N VAL A 14 -20.38 -20.89 26.25
CA VAL A 14 -20.25 -21.67 27.48
C VAL A 14 -20.50 -20.70 28.64
N PRO A 15 -21.38 -21.02 29.61
CA PRO A 15 -21.64 -20.15 30.76
C PRO A 15 -20.36 -19.84 31.54
N VAL A 16 -20.22 -18.61 32.02
CA VAL A 16 -19.01 -18.19 32.75
C VAL A 16 -18.82 -19.04 34.01
N LYS A 17 -19.92 -19.36 34.70
CA LYS A 17 -19.90 -20.24 35.87
C LYS A 17 -19.27 -21.61 35.56
N ASP A 18 -19.67 -22.24 34.46
CA ASP A 18 -19.18 -23.57 34.08
C ASP A 18 -17.67 -23.52 33.79
N ILE A 19 -17.20 -22.44 33.13
CA ILE A 19 -15.77 -22.22 32.89
C ILE A 19 -15.01 -22.08 34.22
N ILE A 20 -15.56 -21.37 35.20
CA ILE A 20 -14.92 -21.20 36.53
C ILE A 20 -14.95 -22.52 37.33
N ASP A 21 -16.07 -23.24 37.30
CA ASP A 21 -16.26 -24.48 38.06
C ASP A 21 -15.39 -25.62 37.50
N GLU A 22 -15.27 -25.75 36.17
CA GLU A 22 -14.38 -26.73 35.51
C GLU A 22 -12.89 -26.49 35.81
N THR A 23 -12.56 -25.29 36.30
CA THR A 23 -11.18 -24.83 36.43
C THR A 23 -10.74 -24.63 37.88
N GLY A 24 -11.63 -24.89 38.84
CA GLY A 24 -11.47 -24.72 40.29
C GLY A 24 -10.40 -25.60 40.96
N GLY A 25 -9.14 -25.52 40.51
CA GLY A 25 -7.97 -26.07 41.18
C GLY A 25 -6.74 -26.34 40.29
N TYR A 26 -6.84 -26.22 38.97
CA TYR A 26 -5.72 -26.42 38.04
C TYR A 26 -5.73 -25.37 36.92
N ASP A 27 -4.53 -24.88 36.60
CA ASP A 27 -4.15 -24.03 35.47
C ASP A 27 -5.05 -24.26 34.23
N LEU A 28 -5.98 -23.33 33.97
CA LEU A 28 -6.95 -23.34 32.86
C LEU A 28 -6.30 -23.80 31.56
N PHE A 29 -5.03 -23.43 31.40
CA PHE A 29 -4.29 -23.50 30.16
C PHE A 29 -2.89 -24.02 30.42
N SER A 30 -2.76 -25.31 30.76
CA SER A 30 -1.45 -26.02 30.71
C SER A 30 -0.88 -26.16 29.27
N ILE A 31 -1.09 -25.15 28.41
CA ILE A 31 -0.55 -24.96 27.07
C ILE A 31 0.97 -25.08 27.05
N LEU A 32 1.62 -24.75 28.16
CA LEU A 32 3.06 -24.95 28.35
C LEU A 32 3.46 -26.43 28.17
N ARG A 33 2.61 -27.39 28.56
CA ARG A 33 2.87 -28.83 28.33
C ARG A 33 2.90 -29.20 26.85
N LEU A 34 2.15 -28.48 26.01
CA LEU A 34 2.16 -28.65 24.56
C LEU A 34 3.30 -27.86 23.89
N TRP A 35 3.66 -26.72 24.47
CA TRP A 35 4.73 -25.85 23.98
C TRP A 35 6.13 -26.41 24.24
N VAL A 36 6.42 -26.94 25.44
CA VAL A 36 7.76 -27.41 25.85
C VAL A 36 8.39 -28.38 24.83
N PRO A 37 7.70 -29.43 24.35
CA PRO A 37 8.28 -30.34 23.36
C PRO A 37 8.56 -29.69 22.01
N VAL A 38 7.73 -28.73 21.58
CA VAL A 38 7.92 -27.96 20.35
C VAL A 38 9.13 -27.03 20.49
N SER A 39 9.21 -26.31 21.61
CA SER A 39 10.33 -25.41 21.94
C SER A 39 11.66 -26.15 21.98
N TYR A 40 11.70 -27.27 22.71
CA TYR A 40 12.88 -28.14 22.78
C TYR A 40 13.34 -28.59 21.38
N ALA A 41 12.43 -29.11 20.57
CA ALA A 41 12.78 -29.60 19.24
C ALA A 41 13.29 -28.48 18.31
N VAL A 42 12.70 -27.29 18.38
CA VAL A 42 13.12 -26.14 17.58
C VAL A 42 14.50 -25.66 18.01
N LEU A 43 14.78 -25.57 19.31
CA LEU A 43 16.06 -25.06 19.80
C LEU A 43 17.20 -26.07 19.63
N GLU A 44 16.94 -27.36 19.83
CA GLU A 44 17.96 -28.40 19.74
C GLU A 44 18.21 -28.86 18.28
N PHE A 45 17.15 -28.99 17.48
CA PHE A 45 17.23 -29.62 16.16
C PHE A 45 16.92 -28.67 14.99
N GLU A 46 17.00 -27.35 15.16
CA GLU A 46 16.64 -26.34 14.13
C GLU A 46 17.25 -26.64 12.76
N ALA A 47 18.56 -26.90 12.74
CA ALA A 47 19.32 -27.15 11.52
C ALA A 47 18.89 -28.46 10.86
N GLU A 48 18.66 -29.52 11.64
CA GLU A 48 18.16 -30.80 11.13
C GLU A 48 16.75 -30.64 10.54
N ILE A 49 15.83 -29.98 11.25
CA ILE A 49 14.46 -29.69 10.79
C ILE A 49 14.50 -28.94 9.45
N SER A 50 15.28 -27.85 9.40
CA SER A 50 15.39 -26.99 8.21
C SER A 50 15.96 -27.75 7.02
N GLN A 51 17.06 -28.47 7.20
CA GLN A 51 17.66 -29.29 6.13
C GLN A 51 16.72 -30.39 5.64
N CYS A 52 16.05 -31.10 6.56
CA CYS A 52 15.11 -32.17 6.21
C CYS A 52 13.87 -31.66 5.48
N TRP A 53 13.37 -30.48 5.82
CA TRP A 53 12.21 -29.84 5.22
C TRP A 53 12.51 -29.25 3.84
N LEU A 54 13.63 -28.54 3.70
CA LEU A 54 14.02 -27.91 2.43
C LEU A 54 14.31 -28.93 1.34
N LYS A 55 14.80 -30.13 1.70
CA LYS A 55 14.98 -31.27 0.77
C LYS A 55 13.68 -31.90 0.25
N LYS A 56 12.51 -31.63 0.85
CA LYS A 56 11.23 -32.23 0.46
C LYS A 56 10.62 -31.50 -0.74
N SER A 57 10.00 -32.27 -1.65
CA SER A 57 9.18 -31.70 -2.72
C SER A 57 7.87 -31.12 -2.18
N VAL A 58 7.20 -30.25 -2.94
CA VAL A 58 5.89 -29.68 -2.55
C VAL A 58 4.86 -30.78 -2.25
N ALA A 59 4.84 -31.87 -3.02
CA ALA A 59 3.93 -32.99 -2.78
C ALA A 59 4.24 -33.71 -1.46
N GLN A 60 5.51 -33.93 -1.14
CA GLN A 60 5.92 -34.53 0.12
C GLN A 60 5.62 -33.63 1.32
N ARG A 61 5.83 -32.31 1.18
CA ARG A 61 5.46 -31.32 2.20
C ARG A 61 3.96 -31.36 2.48
N LYS A 62 3.11 -31.38 1.45
CA LYS A 62 1.65 -31.53 1.59
C LYS A 62 1.26 -32.84 2.30
N ALA A 63 1.92 -33.95 1.98
CA ALA A 63 1.66 -35.23 2.63
C ALA A 63 2.01 -35.20 4.14
N ILE A 64 3.14 -34.58 4.51
CA ILE A 64 3.51 -34.38 5.92
C ILE A 64 2.47 -33.53 6.65
N LEU A 65 2.06 -32.40 6.06
CA LEU A 65 1.07 -31.49 6.64
C LEU A 65 -0.28 -32.20 6.85
N LEU A 66 -0.75 -32.97 5.86
CA LEU A 66 -1.99 -33.74 5.95
C LEU A 66 -1.91 -34.91 6.94
N ALA A 67 -0.73 -35.49 7.13
CA ALA A 67 -0.52 -36.51 8.15
C ALA A 67 -0.58 -35.92 9.57
N ALA A 68 -0.17 -34.66 9.74
CA ALA A 68 -0.27 -33.95 11.02
C ALA A 68 -1.72 -33.51 11.32
N ASP A 69 -2.41 -32.97 10.30
CA ASP A 69 -3.83 -32.61 10.37
C ASP A 69 -4.50 -32.86 9.01
N SER A 70 -5.36 -33.88 8.95
CA SER A 70 -6.06 -34.29 7.74
C SER A 70 -7.16 -33.31 7.30
N THR A 71 -7.55 -32.37 8.18
CA THR A 71 -8.60 -31.39 7.88
C THR A 71 -8.05 -30.09 7.32
N LEU A 72 -6.75 -29.99 7.04
CA LEU A 72 -6.16 -28.75 6.56
C LEU A 72 -6.81 -28.25 5.26
N PRO A 73 -7.23 -26.97 5.22
CA PRO A 73 -7.83 -26.38 4.05
C PRO A 73 -6.80 -26.31 2.89
N PRO A 74 -7.24 -26.56 1.64
CA PRO A 74 -6.34 -26.61 0.49
C PRO A 74 -5.85 -25.23 0.03
N LYS A 75 -6.54 -24.15 0.41
CA LYS A 75 -6.33 -22.79 -0.11
C LYS A 75 -6.05 -21.78 1.00
N HIS A 76 -5.37 -20.70 0.64
CA HIS A 76 -5.18 -19.51 1.47
C HIS A 76 -6.54 -18.90 1.86
N ARG A 77 -6.68 -18.52 3.15
CA ARG A 77 -7.88 -17.87 3.71
C ARG A 77 -9.20 -18.56 3.33
N PRO A 78 -9.41 -19.82 3.76
CA PRO A 78 -10.65 -20.56 3.50
C PRO A 78 -11.88 -19.87 4.10
N ASP A 79 -11.69 -18.98 5.08
CA ASP A 79 -12.72 -18.15 5.69
C ASP A 79 -13.36 -17.14 4.71
N ILE A 80 -12.75 -16.92 3.54
CA ILE A 80 -13.25 -16.02 2.49
C ILE A 80 -13.98 -16.78 1.37
N ASP A 81 -13.96 -18.12 1.40
CA ASP A 81 -14.56 -18.93 0.35
C ASP A 81 -16.08 -18.69 0.24
N ARG A 82 -16.57 -18.68 -1.01
CA ARG A 82 -17.95 -18.34 -1.36
C ARG A 82 -19.01 -19.13 -0.58
N PRO A 83 -18.87 -20.46 -0.35
CA PRO A 83 -19.82 -21.19 0.47
C PRO A 83 -19.87 -20.67 1.90
N VAL A 84 -18.74 -20.29 2.48
CA VAL A 84 -18.61 -19.86 3.89
C VAL A 84 -19.27 -18.50 4.13
N LEU A 85 -19.01 -17.53 3.25
CA LEU A 85 -19.55 -16.18 3.40
C LEU A 85 -20.99 -16.02 2.91
N ASN A 86 -21.48 -16.92 2.05
CA ASN A 86 -22.89 -16.93 1.63
C ASN A 86 -23.75 -17.93 2.41
N SER A 87 -23.15 -18.81 3.20
CA SER A 87 -23.88 -19.53 4.23
C SER A 87 -24.53 -18.49 5.14
N CYS A 88 -25.84 -18.66 5.36
CA CYS A 88 -26.49 -17.96 6.45
C CYS A 88 -25.65 -18.20 7.71
N PRO A 89 -25.40 -17.20 8.57
CA PRO A 89 -24.64 -17.44 9.80
C PRO A 89 -25.13 -18.69 10.55
N HIS A 90 -26.45 -18.93 10.61
CA HIS A 90 -27.09 -20.13 11.18
C HIS A 90 -26.67 -21.47 10.56
N GLN A 91 -26.07 -21.48 9.37
CA GLN A 91 -25.59 -22.65 8.63
C GLN A 91 -24.07 -22.86 8.79
N ARG A 92 -23.37 -22.01 9.55
CA ARG A 92 -21.97 -22.25 9.92
C ARG A 92 -21.97 -23.39 10.94
N HIS A 93 -21.36 -24.51 10.59
CA HIS A 93 -21.35 -25.69 11.46
C HIS A 93 -20.10 -25.69 12.35
N SER A 94 -20.25 -26.11 13.62
CA SER A 94 -19.17 -26.21 14.62
C SER A 94 -17.97 -27.06 14.18
N TYR A 95 -18.19 -28.14 13.44
CA TYR A 95 -17.08 -28.97 12.91
C TYR A 95 -16.23 -28.24 11.86
N THR A 96 -16.80 -27.28 11.12
CA THR A 96 -16.05 -26.41 10.18
C THR A 96 -15.47 -25.18 10.84
N LEU A 97 -15.94 -24.81 12.04
CA LEU A 97 -15.44 -23.66 12.81
C LEU A 97 -13.97 -23.79 13.16
N GLY A 98 -13.46 -25.02 13.34
CA GLY A 98 -12.04 -25.27 13.45
C GLY A 98 -11.22 -24.81 12.24
N HIS A 99 -11.76 -24.81 11.02
CA HIS A 99 -11.07 -24.26 9.84
C HIS A 99 -11.07 -22.73 9.81
N TYR A 100 -12.02 -22.09 10.51
CA TYR A 100 -12.12 -20.63 10.62
C TYR A 100 -11.33 -20.07 11.81
N ALA A 101 -11.00 -20.92 12.79
CA ALA A 101 -10.13 -20.60 13.91
C ALA A 101 -8.66 -20.44 13.49
N HIS A 102 -8.26 -21.08 12.37
CA HIS A 102 -6.89 -21.05 11.87
C HIS A 102 -6.83 -20.82 10.35
N PRO A 103 -7.31 -19.69 9.83
CA PRO A 103 -7.35 -19.46 8.38
C PRO A 103 -5.95 -19.39 7.74
N HIS A 104 -4.92 -19.18 8.56
CA HIS A 104 -3.51 -19.22 8.16
C HIS A 104 -2.92 -20.64 8.14
N LEU A 105 -3.51 -21.63 8.83
CA LEU A 105 -3.07 -23.03 8.70
C LEU A 105 -3.69 -23.65 7.45
N ASN A 106 -2.99 -23.57 6.32
CA ASN A 106 -3.47 -24.09 5.04
C ASN A 106 -2.35 -24.72 4.19
N LEU A 107 -2.74 -25.63 3.29
CA LEU A 107 -1.78 -26.37 2.45
C LEU A 107 -1.09 -25.48 1.41
N GLN A 108 -1.76 -24.43 0.93
CA GLN A 108 -1.20 -23.56 -0.10
C GLN A 108 0.02 -22.81 0.41
N ASP A 109 -0.03 -22.30 1.64
CA ASP A 109 1.03 -21.48 2.22
C ASP A 109 2.07 -22.31 2.94
N LEU A 110 1.65 -23.26 3.79
CA LEU A 110 2.58 -24.07 4.59
C LEU A 110 3.43 -25.02 3.74
N SER A 111 3.04 -25.31 2.49
CA SER A 111 3.87 -26.10 1.58
C SER A 111 4.98 -25.31 0.88
N THR A 112 5.01 -23.98 1.05
CA THR A 112 6.14 -23.15 0.64
C THR A 112 7.39 -23.47 1.48
N PRO A 113 8.61 -23.20 0.98
CA PRO A 113 9.84 -23.57 1.70
C PRO A 113 9.93 -22.98 3.11
N ASN A 114 9.58 -21.70 3.26
CA ASN A 114 9.90 -20.94 4.48
C ASN A 114 8.74 -20.85 5.48
N ALA A 115 7.47 -20.90 5.05
CA ALA A 115 6.34 -20.59 5.93
C ALA A 115 6.25 -21.48 7.19
N LEU A 116 6.37 -22.81 7.04
CA LEU A 116 6.34 -23.73 8.20
C LEU A 116 7.56 -23.51 9.10
N LEU A 117 8.74 -23.25 8.54
CA LEU A 117 9.97 -23.02 9.31
C LEU A 117 9.87 -21.71 10.12
N ILE A 118 9.35 -20.65 9.51
CA ILE A 118 9.08 -19.37 10.19
C ILE A 118 8.09 -19.59 11.34
N LEU A 119 7.00 -20.33 11.10
CA LEU A 119 6.00 -20.64 12.13
C LEU A 119 6.60 -21.45 13.29
N LEU A 120 7.38 -22.49 12.98
CA LEU A 120 8.06 -23.32 13.99
C LEU A 120 9.04 -22.48 14.81
N ASN A 121 9.87 -21.66 14.16
CA ASN A 121 10.82 -20.80 14.86
C ASN A 121 10.12 -19.77 15.74
N ALA A 122 9.07 -19.11 15.24
CA ALA A 122 8.30 -18.16 16.03
C ALA A 122 7.65 -18.85 17.25
N ARG A 123 7.00 -20.00 17.06
CA ARG A 123 6.26 -20.68 18.14
C ARG A 123 7.13 -21.47 19.11
N GLY A 124 8.32 -21.91 18.68
CA GLY A 124 9.26 -22.65 19.51
C GLY A 124 10.15 -21.76 20.38
N ARG A 125 10.45 -20.54 19.93
CA ARG A 125 11.38 -19.62 20.63
C ARG A 125 10.67 -18.59 21.52
N HIS A 126 9.37 -18.44 21.36
CA HIS A 126 8.55 -17.47 22.08
C HIS A 126 7.45 -18.18 22.87
N LEU A 127 6.98 -17.54 23.93
CA LEU A 127 6.05 -18.16 24.87
C LEU A 127 4.62 -18.06 24.34
N PRO A 128 3.70 -18.96 24.75
CA PRO A 128 2.33 -18.96 24.25
C PRO A 128 1.59 -17.62 24.43
N TRP A 129 1.79 -16.92 25.54
CA TRP A 129 1.15 -15.62 25.79
C TRP A 129 1.56 -14.52 24.81
N ASP A 130 2.75 -14.62 24.19
CA ASP A 130 3.20 -13.67 23.15
C ASP A 130 2.27 -13.68 21.93
N PHE A 131 1.48 -14.73 21.75
CA PHE A 131 0.57 -14.91 20.61
C PHE A 131 -0.91 -14.89 20.97
N ALA A 132 -1.28 -14.90 22.26
CA ALA A 132 -2.65 -15.16 22.70
C ALA A 132 -3.70 -14.24 22.04
N LEU A 133 -3.46 -12.93 22.05
CA LEU A 133 -4.34 -11.97 21.38
C LEU A 133 -4.22 -12.04 19.86
N LEU A 134 -3.02 -12.25 19.32
CA LEU A 134 -2.81 -12.38 17.88
C LEU A 134 -3.63 -13.54 17.32
N ASP A 135 -3.58 -14.70 17.98
CA ASP A 135 -4.26 -15.92 17.60
C ASP A 135 -5.77 -15.71 17.48
N TYR A 136 -6.35 -14.97 18.42
CA TYR A 136 -7.75 -14.61 18.38
C TYR A 136 -8.06 -13.60 17.27
N GLU A 137 -7.27 -12.53 17.11
CA GLU A 137 -7.49 -11.53 16.06
C GLU A 137 -7.33 -12.10 14.64
N MET A 138 -6.49 -13.13 14.48
CA MET A 138 -6.32 -13.85 13.22
C MET A 138 -7.47 -14.79 12.87
N ALA A 139 -8.45 -14.94 13.75
CA ALA A 139 -9.64 -15.78 13.60
C ALA A 139 -10.94 -14.94 13.61
N PRO A 140 -11.15 -14.02 12.65
CA PRO A 140 -12.25 -13.06 12.70
C PRO A 140 -13.66 -13.68 12.73
N LEU A 141 -13.84 -14.87 12.17
CA LEU A 141 -15.16 -15.50 12.06
C LEU A 141 -15.62 -16.24 13.32
N ILE A 142 -14.75 -16.43 14.31
CA ILE A 142 -15.12 -17.01 15.61
C ILE A 142 -15.47 -15.92 16.64
N HIS A 143 -15.27 -14.64 16.31
CA HIS A 143 -15.55 -13.53 17.21
C HIS A 143 -17.05 -13.45 17.50
N LEU A 144 -17.41 -13.62 18.76
CA LEU A 144 -18.79 -13.46 19.23
C LEU A 144 -19.15 -11.98 19.33
N ARG A 145 -20.44 -11.67 19.10
CA ARG A 145 -20.95 -10.31 19.27
C ARG A 145 -20.89 -9.92 20.75
N PRO A 146 -20.43 -8.70 21.11
CA PRO A 146 -20.38 -8.28 22.51
C PRO A 146 -21.74 -8.37 23.24
N ALA A 147 -22.84 -8.18 22.51
CA ALA A 147 -24.20 -8.21 23.07
C ALA A 147 -24.67 -9.60 23.55
N ILE A 148 -24.03 -10.70 23.10
CA ILE A 148 -24.38 -12.07 23.50
C ILE A 148 -23.44 -12.64 24.56
N LEU A 149 -22.41 -11.89 24.96
CA LEU A 149 -21.52 -12.29 26.05
C LEU A 149 -22.22 -12.05 27.38
N GLU A 150 -22.13 -13.03 28.27
CA GLU A 150 -22.61 -12.92 29.64
C GLU A 150 -21.90 -11.75 30.34
N LYS A 151 -22.66 -10.88 31.01
CA LYS A 151 -22.05 -9.87 31.86
C LYS A 151 -21.46 -10.55 33.08
N THR A 152 -20.25 -10.17 33.45
CA THR A 152 -19.52 -10.86 34.51
C THR A 152 -18.54 -9.92 35.20
N LYS A 153 -18.33 -10.18 36.49
CA LYS A 153 -17.25 -9.58 37.28
C LYS A 153 -15.93 -10.35 37.18
N TYR A 154 -15.88 -11.43 36.40
CA TYR A 154 -14.69 -12.25 36.22
C TYR A 154 -14.07 -12.00 34.84
N THR A 155 -12.76 -11.83 34.80
CA THR A 155 -11.98 -11.78 33.56
C THR A 155 -10.82 -12.76 33.62
N VAL A 156 -10.09 -12.91 32.52
CA VAL A 156 -8.90 -13.75 32.47
C VAL A 156 -7.69 -12.92 32.05
N GLY A 157 -6.59 -13.10 32.78
CA GLY A 157 -5.31 -12.47 32.51
C GLY A 157 -4.64 -13.01 31.24
N LEU A 158 -4.01 -12.12 30.48
CA LEU A 158 -3.24 -12.46 29.27
C LEU A 158 -1.77 -12.04 29.38
N SER A 159 -1.36 -11.54 30.54
CA SER A 159 0.00 -11.06 30.75
C SER A 159 0.91 -12.18 31.24
N ILE A 160 2.22 -11.97 31.15
CA ILE A 160 3.21 -12.93 31.66
C ILE A 160 2.98 -13.30 33.13
N ASP A 161 2.50 -12.35 33.93
CA ASP A 161 2.34 -12.51 35.38
C ASP A 161 1.04 -13.24 35.76
N ASN A 162 0.05 -13.29 34.87
CA ASN A 162 -1.29 -13.81 35.16
C ASN A 162 -1.94 -14.55 33.98
N TYR A 163 -1.13 -15.12 33.09
CA TYR A 163 -1.63 -15.76 31.87
C TYR A 163 -2.54 -16.95 32.22
N GLY A 164 -3.82 -16.84 31.87
CA GLY A 164 -4.81 -17.88 32.15
C GLY A 164 -5.43 -17.83 33.54
N GLU A 165 -4.99 -16.91 34.40
CA GLU A 165 -5.57 -16.75 35.73
C GLU A 165 -6.94 -16.05 35.65
N ILE A 166 -7.90 -16.55 36.42
CA ILE A 166 -9.20 -15.91 36.61
C ILE A 166 -9.04 -14.76 37.60
N LEU A 167 -9.45 -13.57 37.20
CA LEU A 167 -9.40 -12.34 37.98
C LEU A 167 -10.83 -11.90 38.32
N GLU A 168 -11.11 -11.70 39.61
CA GLU A 168 -12.37 -11.18 40.10
C GLU A 168 -12.28 -9.66 40.33
N TRP A 169 -13.29 -8.94 39.85
CA TRP A 169 -13.41 -7.48 39.97
C TRP A 169 -14.52 -7.11 40.95
N ASP A 170 -14.42 -5.92 41.54
CA ASP A 170 -15.42 -5.38 42.47
C ASP A 170 -16.80 -5.23 41.80
N THR A 171 -16.82 -4.86 40.51
CA THR A 171 -18.06 -4.66 39.73
C THR A 171 -17.94 -5.19 38.30
N GLU A 172 -19.09 -5.47 37.67
CA GLU A 172 -19.18 -5.85 36.25
C GLU A 172 -18.66 -4.72 35.33
N GLU A 173 -18.86 -3.46 35.72
CA GLU A 173 -18.38 -2.30 34.98
C GLU A 173 -16.85 -2.23 34.97
N ALA A 174 -16.19 -2.50 36.09
CA ALA A 174 -14.73 -2.52 36.18
C ALA A 174 -14.13 -3.66 35.33
N ALA A 175 -14.73 -4.84 35.37
CA ALA A 175 -14.37 -5.96 34.49
C ALA A 175 -14.55 -5.59 33.01
N SER A 176 -15.69 -4.99 32.66
CA SER A 176 -16.00 -4.53 31.30
C SER A 176 -15.03 -3.47 30.78
N GLU A 177 -14.62 -2.53 31.63
CA GLU A 177 -13.63 -1.52 31.28
C GLU A 177 -12.25 -2.15 31.05
N SER A 178 -11.81 -3.07 31.92
CA SER A 178 -10.55 -3.79 31.75
C SER A 178 -10.49 -4.57 30.44
N MET A 179 -11.59 -5.28 30.10
CA MET A 179 -11.73 -5.99 28.83
C MET A 179 -11.71 -5.05 27.63
N SER A 180 -12.43 -3.92 27.72
CA SER A 180 -12.52 -2.93 26.64
C SER A 180 -11.17 -2.26 26.37
N ARG A 181 -10.35 -2.06 27.40
CA ARG A 181 -8.97 -1.55 27.29
C ARG A 181 -7.98 -2.62 26.81
N GLY A 182 -8.38 -3.88 26.71
CA GLY A 182 -7.53 -5.01 26.31
C GLY A 182 -6.52 -5.46 27.36
N LYS A 183 -6.73 -5.11 28.64
CA LYS A 183 -5.87 -5.56 29.76
C LYS A 183 -6.14 -7.03 30.12
N THR A 184 -7.41 -7.43 30.03
CA THR A 184 -7.89 -8.79 30.29
C THR A 184 -8.89 -9.18 29.20
N VAL A 185 -9.31 -10.43 29.17
CA VAL A 185 -10.39 -10.88 28.26
C VAL A 185 -11.52 -11.55 29.01
N HIS A 186 -12.66 -11.68 28.34
CA HIS A 186 -13.80 -12.43 28.85
C HIS A 186 -13.43 -13.91 29.02
N PRO A 187 -13.87 -14.62 30.08
CA PRO A 187 -13.52 -16.03 30.31
C PRO A 187 -13.81 -16.94 29.11
N LEU A 188 -14.96 -16.75 28.46
CA LEU A 188 -15.29 -17.46 27.21
C LEU A 188 -14.29 -17.21 26.07
N ILE A 189 -13.81 -15.96 25.92
CA ILE A 189 -12.81 -15.62 24.89
C ILE A 189 -11.46 -16.27 25.25
N ALA A 190 -11.10 -16.32 26.52
CA ALA A 190 -9.89 -17.01 26.96
C ALA A 190 -9.94 -18.52 26.63
N LEU A 191 -11.09 -19.17 26.82
CA LEU A 191 -11.31 -20.55 26.41
C LEU A 191 -11.11 -20.74 24.89
N HIS A 192 -11.62 -19.81 24.07
CA HIS A 192 -11.40 -19.84 22.62
C HIS A 192 -9.92 -19.68 22.27
N ILE A 193 -9.21 -18.71 22.88
CA ILE A 193 -7.76 -18.51 22.70
C ILE A 193 -6.99 -19.79 22.99
N SER A 194 -7.25 -20.42 24.14
CA SER A 194 -6.57 -21.66 24.51
C SER A 194 -6.84 -22.79 23.53
N SER A 195 -8.08 -22.94 23.07
CA SER A 195 -8.43 -23.94 22.07
C SER A 195 -7.66 -23.74 20.76
N ILE A 196 -7.50 -22.48 20.33
CA ILE A 196 -6.72 -22.11 19.15
C ILE A 196 -5.24 -22.49 19.34
N GLN A 197 -4.66 -22.15 20.48
CA GLN A 197 -3.26 -22.43 20.78
C GLN A 197 -2.98 -23.93 20.94
N ALA A 198 -3.86 -24.67 21.62
CA ALA A 198 -3.70 -26.10 21.82
C ALA A 198 -3.65 -26.85 20.49
N ARG A 199 -4.57 -26.52 19.57
CA ARG A 199 -4.55 -27.07 18.21
C ARG A 199 -3.27 -26.69 17.45
N MET A 200 -2.81 -25.44 17.56
CA MET A 200 -1.58 -24.98 16.93
C MET A 200 -0.36 -25.81 17.39
N TYR A 201 -0.13 -25.93 18.70
CA TYR A 201 1.03 -26.66 19.20
C TYR A 201 0.95 -28.17 18.92
N GLN A 202 -0.24 -28.78 19.01
CA GLN A 202 -0.42 -30.18 18.61
C GLN A 202 -0.10 -30.40 17.13
N PHE A 203 -0.52 -29.49 16.25
CA PHE A 203 -0.22 -29.54 14.83
C PHE A 203 1.28 -29.43 14.56
N LEU A 204 1.96 -28.44 15.17
CA LEU A 204 3.40 -28.24 15.01
C LEU A 204 4.21 -29.43 15.54
N PHE A 205 3.83 -29.96 16.71
CA PHE A 205 4.44 -31.14 17.29
C PHE A 205 4.36 -32.34 16.34
N ARG A 206 3.17 -32.63 15.77
CA ARG A 206 3.01 -33.72 14.79
C ARG A 206 3.82 -33.49 13.51
N CYS A 207 3.92 -32.25 13.04
CA CYS A 207 4.78 -31.90 11.90
C CYS A 207 6.25 -32.22 12.20
N ILE A 208 6.76 -31.81 13.37
CA ILE A 208 8.14 -32.09 13.79
C ILE A 208 8.40 -33.60 13.81
N LEU A 209 7.51 -34.40 14.42
CA LEU A 209 7.68 -35.86 14.49
C LEU A 209 7.64 -36.54 13.11
N ALA A 210 6.95 -35.95 12.14
CA ALA A 210 6.91 -36.42 10.76
C ALA A 210 8.16 -36.00 9.96
N ILE A 211 8.75 -34.85 10.28
CA ILE A 211 10.00 -34.37 9.67
C ILE A 211 11.21 -35.14 10.24
N LEU A 212 11.25 -35.37 11.56
CA LEU A 212 12.32 -36.04 12.29
C LEU A 212 11.83 -37.31 13.01
N PRO A 213 11.48 -38.38 12.27
CA PRO A 213 10.95 -39.60 12.88
C PRO A 213 11.95 -40.35 13.76
N THR A 214 13.25 -40.10 13.60
CA THR A 214 14.34 -40.71 14.39
C THR A 214 14.50 -40.07 15.77
N ARG A 215 14.08 -38.80 15.95
CA ARG A 215 14.24 -38.02 17.19
C ARG A 215 13.02 -38.05 18.11
N LYS A 216 12.01 -38.89 17.82
CA LYS A 216 10.74 -38.90 18.56
C LYS A 216 10.95 -39.07 20.08
N ARG A 217 11.77 -40.04 20.50
CA ARG A 217 12.02 -40.32 21.92
C ARG A 217 12.62 -39.11 22.64
N ASP A 218 13.62 -38.48 22.04
CA ASP A 218 14.31 -37.31 22.59
C ASP A 218 13.31 -36.17 22.83
N ILE A 219 12.43 -35.91 21.85
CA ILE A 219 11.44 -34.83 21.92
C ILE A 219 10.32 -35.14 22.94
N PHE A 220 9.85 -36.39 23.03
CA PHE A 220 8.80 -36.77 23.98
C PHE A 220 9.24 -36.68 25.45
N HIS A 221 10.54 -36.83 25.73
CA HIS A 221 11.10 -36.80 27.08
C HIS A 221 11.79 -35.48 27.43
N ALA A 222 11.56 -34.43 26.63
CA ALA A 222 12.10 -33.10 26.91
C ALA A 222 11.58 -32.58 28.26
N MET A 223 12.50 -32.39 29.21
CA MET A 223 12.21 -31.84 30.55
C MET A 223 12.66 -30.38 30.70
N ASN A 224 13.61 -29.93 29.87
CA ASN A 224 14.24 -28.61 29.92
C ASN A 224 14.37 -27.99 28.53
N ILE A 225 14.49 -26.66 28.46
CA ILE A 225 14.60 -25.89 27.21
C ILE A 225 16.07 -25.48 27.01
N PRO A 226 16.70 -25.74 25.84
CA PRO A 226 18.07 -25.33 25.55
C PRO A 226 18.22 -23.80 25.44
N ASP A 227 19.45 -23.29 25.58
CA ASP A 227 19.74 -21.86 25.39
C ASP A 227 19.61 -21.44 23.91
N SER A 228 19.05 -20.25 23.67
CA SER A 228 18.77 -19.73 22.32
C SER A 228 20.03 -19.29 21.57
N LEU A 229 20.34 -19.92 20.42
CA LEU A 229 21.31 -19.41 19.43
C LEU A 229 20.70 -18.33 18.52
N PRO A 230 21.49 -17.35 18.02
CA PRO A 230 21.01 -16.27 17.15
C PRO A 230 20.58 -16.76 15.77
N LEU A 231 19.56 -16.11 15.19
CA LEU A 231 18.99 -16.44 13.89
C LEU A 231 20.02 -16.32 12.74
N VAL A 232 19.99 -17.28 11.82
CA VAL A 232 20.55 -17.11 10.47
C VAL A 232 19.50 -16.45 9.60
N CYS A 233 19.72 -15.19 9.21
CA CYS A 233 18.76 -14.43 8.40
C CYS A 233 18.92 -14.78 6.91
N ASP A 234 17.81 -15.11 6.24
CA ASP A 234 17.74 -15.51 4.84
C ASP A 234 17.69 -14.23 3.96
N ASN A 235 18.81 -13.88 3.33
CA ASN A 235 18.89 -12.74 2.41
C ASN A 235 18.28 -13.13 1.05
N GLN A 236 17.06 -12.66 0.75
CA GLN A 236 16.50 -12.74 -0.60
C GLN A 236 16.55 -11.39 -1.31
N ASP A 237 17.20 -11.37 -2.48
CA ASP A 237 17.36 -10.20 -3.35
C ASP A 237 16.04 -9.65 -3.94
N PHE A 238 14.96 -10.44 -3.88
CA PHE A 238 13.62 -10.09 -4.35
C PHE A 238 12.57 -10.57 -3.37
N THR A 239 11.78 -9.65 -2.81
CA THR A 239 10.65 -10.00 -1.93
C THR A 239 9.40 -9.22 -2.36
N SER A 240 8.27 -9.90 -2.55
CA SER A 240 6.98 -9.24 -2.72
C SER A 240 6.39 -8.89 -1.35
N LEU A 241 5.79 -7.70 -1.21
CA LEU A 241 5.00 -7.32 -0.05
C LEU A 241 3.93 -8.37 0.27
N ASN A 242 3.34 -9.02 -0.74
CA ASN A 242 2.38 -10.09 -0.52
C ASN A 242 3.02 -11.29 0.20
N ASN A 243 4.27 -11.63 -0.13
CA ASN A 243 5.02 -12.66 0.62
C ASN A 243 5.32 -12.20 2.05
N ILE A 244 5.72 -10.94 2.26
CA ILE A 244 5.98 -10.39 3.59
C ILE A 244 4.72 -10.41 4.45
N VAL A 245 3.59 -9.92 3.94
CA VAL A 245 2.30 -9.90 4.65
C VAL A 245 1.82 -11.31 4.94
N ARG A 246 1.98 -12.23 3.98
CA ARG A 246 1.62 -13.64 4.17
C ARG A 246 2.50 -14.33 5.21
N GLU A 247 3.80 -14.08 5.20
CA GLU A 247 4.72 -14.61 6.21
C GLU A 247 4.54 -13.96 7.58
N ALA A 248 4.07 -12.70 7.64
CA ALA A 248 3.83 -12.00 8.89
C ALA A 248 2.87 -12.76 9.81
N CYS A 249 1.89 -13.48 9.25
CA CYS A 249 0.97 -14.33 10.01
C CYS A 249 1.66 -15.50 10.76
N TYR A 250 2.88 -15.85 10.37
CA TYR A 250 3.68 -16.91 10.98
C TYR A 250 4.81 -16.38 11.86
N ARG A 251 5.00 -15.06 11.92
CA ARG A 251 6.04 -14.40 12.72
C ARG A 251 5.48 -14.00 14.08
N VAL A 252 6.39 -13.69 14.99
CA VAL A 252 6.07 -13.09 16.28
C VAL A 252 5.43 -11.72 16.06
N PRO A 253 4.42 -11.32 16.85
CA PRO A 253 4.00 -9.93 16.90
C PRO A 253 5.19 -9.04 17.26
N THR A 254 5.74 -8.34 16.28
CA THR A 254 6.74 -7.30 16.52
C THR A 254 6.07 -5.94 16.41
N LEU A 255 6.67 -4.93 17.04
CA LEU A 255 6.34 -3.54 16.72
C LEU A 255 6.38 -3.38 15.19
N ALA A 256 5.39 -2.67 14.65
CA ALA A 256 5.38 -2.27 13.26
C ALA A 256 6.76 -1.73 12.88
N ASP A 257 7.30 -2.15 11.74
CA ASP A 257 8.49 -1.52 11.17
C ASP A 257 8.08 -0.12 10.66
N ILE A 258 8.02 0.84 11.59
CA ILE A 258 7.53 2.20 11.34
C ILE A 258 8.45 2.90 10.33
N ALA A 259 9.75 2.59 10.36
CA ALA A 259 10.71 3.10 9.38
C ALA A 259 10.37 2.63 7.95
N ARG A 260 10.05 1.34 7.78
CA ARG A 260 9.59 0.81 6.49
C ARG A 260 8.26 1.42 6.06
N LEU A 261 7.33 1.65 6.99
CA LEU A 261 6.06 2.32 6.69
C LEU A 261 6.27 3.77 6.26
N GLU A 262 7.15 4.51 6.94
CA GLU A 262 7.51 5.88 6.57
C GLU A 262 8.09 5.92 5.16
N ALA A 263 9.05 5.04 4.85
CA ALA A 263 9.64 4.94 3.52
C ALA A 263 8.59 4.61 2.44
N LEU A 264 7.66 3.71 2.73
CA LEU A 264 6.57 3.33 1.83
C LEU A 264 5.63 4.51 1.56
N VAL A 265 5.22 5.24 2.60
CA VAL A 265 4.29 6.37 2.51
C VAL A 265 4.97 7.59 1.88
N SER A 266 6.23 7.86 2.17
CA SER A 266 7.02 8.91 1.51
C SER A 266 7.03 8.70 -0.01
N ALA A 267 7.27 7.46 -0.46
CA ALA A 267 7.27 7.16 -1.88
C ALA A 267 5.87 7.31 -2.53
N CYS A 268 4.79 7.11 -1.77
CA CYS A 268 3.42 7.37 -2.24
C CYS A 268 3.14 8.87 -2.37
N LYS A 269 3.58 9.67 -1.39
CA LYS A 269 3.52 11.14 -1.46
C LYS A 269 4.27 11.64 -2.71
N ASP A 270 5.50 11.16 -2.93
CA ASP A 270 6.30 11.55 -4.09
C ASP A 270 5.63 11.11 -5.41
N ALA A 271 5.00 9.93 -5.45
CA ALA A 271 4.23 9.48 -6.60
C ALA A 271 2.98 10.34 -6.88
N ALA A 272 2.29 10.82 -5.84
CA ALA A 272 1.16 11.73 -5.97
C ALA A 272 1.60 13.12 -6.48
N GLU A 273 2.74 13.62 -6.00
CA GLU A 273 3.35 14.85 -6.51
C GLU A 273 3.74 14.69 -8.00
N ASP A 274 4.36 13.57 -8.36
CA ASP A 274 4.70 13.27 -9.76
C ASP A 274 3.45 13.17 -10.65
N HIS A 275 2.37 12.58 -10.15
CA HIS A 275 1.09 12.50 -10.87
C HIS A 275 0.56 13.90 -11.21
N PHE A 276 0.56 14.81 -10.23
CA PHE A 276 0.23 16.22 -10.41
C PHE A 276 1.11 16.87 -11.51
N TRP A 277 2.44 16.76 -11.40
CA TRP A 277 3.34 17.35 -12.37
C TRP A 277 3.11 16.80 -13.79
N LEU A 278 2.87 15.49 -13.92
CA LEU A 278 2.59 14.87 -15.22
C LEU A 278 1.30 15.41 -15.86
N LEU A 279 0.25 15.72 -15.09
CA LEU A 279 -0.97 16.33 -15.61
C LEU A 279 -0.75 17.77 -16.14
N ARG A 280 0.26 18.48 -15.62
CA ARG A 280 0.65 19.83 -16.09
C ARG A 280 1.74 19.84 -17.17
N GLU A 281 2.54 18.78 -17.27
CA GLU A 281 3.69 18.72 -18.19
C GLU A 281 3.44 17.92 -19.47
N ASP A 282 2.61 16.87 -19.42
CA ASP A 282 2.49 15.90 -20.51
C ASP A 282 1.06 15.90 -21.08
N PRO A 283 0.81 16.59 -22.23
CA PRO A 283 -0.51 16.66 -22.84
C PRO A 283 -1.10 15.28 -23.16
N GLY A 284 -0.25 14.32 -23.54
CA GLY A 284 -0.68 12.95 -23.79
C GLY A 284 -1.16 12.26 -22.51
N TYR A 285 -0.47 12.46 -21.39
CA TYR A 285 -0.89 11.94 -20.09
C TYR A 285 -2.23 12.54 -19.65
N PHE A 286 -2.34 13.87 -19.69
CA PHE A 286 -3.57 14.58 -19.33
C PHE A 286 -4.77 14.05 -20.13
N ARG A 287 -4.62 13.89 -21.44
CA ARG A 287 -5.65 13.34 -22.32
C ARG A 287 -6.03 11.90 -21.93
N ASP A 288 -5.04 11.02 -21.82
CA ASP A 288 -5.29 9.60 -21.56
C ASP A 288 -5.92 9.39 -20.18
N PHE A 289 -5.47 10.13 -19.16
CA PHE A 289 -6.03 10.11 -17.81
C PHE A 289 -7.45 10.67 -17.75
N THR A 290 -7.72 11.78 -18.44
CA THR A 290 -9.07 12.37 -18.52
C THR A 290 -10.06 11.41 -19.19
N LEU A 291 -9.64 10.71 -20.25
CA LEU A 291 -10.47 9.68 -20.90
C LEU A 291 -10.73 8.50 -19.98
N GLU A 292 -9.71 8.01 -19.28
CA GLU A 292 -9.86 6.93 -18.30
C GLU A 292 -10.86 7.34 -17.21
N GLN A 293 -10.73 8.54 -16.63
CA GLN A 293 -11.66 9.07 -15.63
C GLN A 293 -13.09 9.19 -16.16
N ARG A 294 -13.25 9.71 -17.38
CA ARG A 294 -14.55 9.80 -18.06
C ARG A 294 -15.22 8.43 -18.21
N GLU A 295 -14.46 7.42 -18.63
CA GLU A 295 -14.99 6.06 -18.80
C GLU A 295 -15.40 5.41 -17.46
N HIS A 296 -14.96 5.93 -16.31
CA HIS A 296 -15.33 5.39 -15.00
C HIS A 296 -16.44 6.20 -14.31
N ARG A 297 -17.11 7.08 -15.05
CA ARG A 297 -18.22 7.88 -14.52
C ARG A 297 -19.52 7.07 -14.40
N PRO A 298 -20.19 7.10 -13.24
CA PRO A 298 -21.45 6.39 -13.04
C PRO A 298 -22.59 6.94 -13.90
N GLU A 299 -22.51 8.19 -14.38
CA GLU A 299 -23.48 8.77 -15.30
C GLU A 299 -23.61 7.98 -16.62
N LEU A 300 -22.55 7.28 -17.03
CA LEU A 300 -22.54 6.43 -18.23
C LEU A 300 -23.22 5.06 -18.02
N LEU A 301 -23.56 4.69 -16.78
CA LEU A 301 -24.29 3.46 -16.50
C LEU A 301 -25.73 3.56 -17.01
N ARG A 302 -26.21 2.48 -17.63
CA ARG A 302 -27.60 2.40 -18.09
C ARG A 302 -28.49 1.82 -17.00
N CYS A 303 -29.69 2.35 -16.86
CA CYS A 303 -30.68 1.78 -15.96
C CYS A 303 -31.16 0.41 -16.48
N ALA A 304 -31.28 -0.58 -15.59
CA ALA A 304 -31.70 -1.93 -15.98
C ALA A 304 -33.15 -1.99 -16.50
N THR A 305 -34.04 -1.10 -16.04
CA THR A 305 -35.46 -1.13 -16.42
C THR A 305 -35.75 -0.29 -17.67
N CYS A 306 -35.25 0.94 -17.77
CA CYS A 306 -35.53 1.83 -18.91
C CYS A 306 -34.43 1.88 -19.97
N ASN A 307 -33.25 1.27 -19.71
CA ASN A 307 -32.08 1.27 -20.59
C ASN A 307 -31.52 2.67 -20.97
N ARG A 308 -31.90 3.73 -20.25
CA ARG A 308 -31.38 5.09 -20.42
C ARG A 308 -30.18 5.34 -19.49
N ALA A 309 -29.25 6.16 -19.97
CA ALA A 309 -28.16 6.71 -19.17
C ALA A 309 -28.69 7.88 -18.30
N HIS A 310 -27.86 8.39 -17.39
CA HIS A 310 -28.21 9.51 -16.55
C HIS A 310 -28.43 10.80 -17.39
N LYS A 311 -29.22 11.76 -16.90
CA LYS A 311 -29.42 13.05 -17.61
C LYS A 311 -28.11 13.80 -17.86
N ASN A 312 -27.18 13.70 -16.92
CA ASN A 312 -25.85 14.29 -16.97
C ASN A 312 -24.81 13.39 -17.69
N ALA A 313 -25.26 12.39 -18.46
CA ALA A 313 -24.36 11.54 -19.26
C ALA A 313 -23.91 12.22 -20.56
N ASP A 314 -24.60 13.29 -20.97
CA ASP A 314 -24.18 14.10 -22.12
C ASP A 314 -22.85 14.79 -21.84
N ASP A 315 -21.98 14.88 -22.84
CA ASP A 315 -20.63 15.45 -22.69
C ASP A 315 -20.67 16.92 -22.24
N ASP A 316 -21.73 17.68 -22.52
CA ASP A 316 -21.90 19.07 -22.07
C ASP A 316 -21.95 19.18 -20.54
N PHE A 317 -22.45 18.13 -19.87
CA PHE A 317 -22.48 18.04 -18.42
C PHE A 317 -21.34 17.19 -17.85
N LEU A 318 -21.06 16.06 -18.50
CA LEU A 318 -20.11 15.07 -18.01
C LEU A 318 -18.67 15.58 -18.04
N LEU A 319 -18.27 16.22 -19.14
CA LEU A 319 -16.89 16.65 -19.34
C LEU A 319 -16.42 17.70 -18.32
N PRO A 320 -17.17 18.79 -18.03
CA PRO A 320 -16.74 19.74 -17.02
C PRO A 320 -16.60 19.11 -15.63
N ARG A 321 -17.45 18.15 -15.26
CA ARG A 321 -17.32 17.40 -14.00
C ARG A 321 -16.07 16.52 -13.98
N VAL A 322 -15.79 15.80 -15.07
CA VAL A 322 -14.58 14.98 -15.19
C VAL A 322 -13.34 15.85 -15.10
N LEU A 323 -13.31 16.99 -15.79
CA LEU A 323 -12.18 17.93 -15.77
C LEU A 323 -11.98 18.52 -14.37
N HIS A 324 -13.07 18.89 -13.68
CA HIS A 324 -12.99 19.35 -12.29
C HIS A 324 -12.41 18.29 -11.37
N SER A 325 -12.92 17.05 -11.42
CA SER A 325 -12.37 15.92 -10.64
C SER A 325 -10.89 15.67 -10.96
N VAL A 326 -10.51 15.59 -12.24
CA VAL A 326 -9.10 15.40 -12.65
C VAL A 326 -8.18 16.46 -12.05
N VAL A 327 -8.63 17.72 -12.01
CA VAL A 327 -7.82 18.82 -11.46
C VAL A 327 -7.85 18.82 -9.93
N ALA A 328 -9.00 18.75 -9.29
CA ALA A 328 -9.12 18.85 -7.84
C ALA A 328 -8.51 17.62 -7.13
N ASP A 329 -8.81 16.41 -7.63
CA ASP A 329 -8.46 15.16 -6.97
C ASP A 329 -6.94 14.94 -6.92
N CYS A 330 -6.18 15.40 -7.93
CA CYS A 330 -4.71 15.26 -7.90
C CYS A 330 -4.05 16.06 -6.77
N TYR A 331 -4.60 17.23 -6.41
CA TYR A 331 -4.12 18.03 -5.28
C TYR A 331 -4.55 17.44 -3.94
N ILE A 332 -5.82 17.00 -3.85
CA ILE A 332 -6.35 16.37 -2.65
C ILE A 332 -5.60 15.07 -2.37
N ASP A 333 -5.28 14.27 -3.38
CA ASP A 333 -4.53 13.02 -3.21
C ASP A 333 -3.12 13.28 -2.65
N LEU A 334 -2.40 14.26 -3.20
CA LEU A 334 -1.10 14.68 -2.66
C LEU A 334 -1.21 15.14 -1.21
N PHE A 335 -2.23 15.96 -0.90
CA PHE A 335 -2.49 16.42 0.44
C PHE A 335 -2.75 15.24 1.40
N MET A 336 -3.61 14.29 1.03
CA MET A 336 -3.94 13.13 1.84
C MET A 336 -2.71 12.26 2.09
N TRP A 337 -1.89 11.99 1.07
CA TRP A 337 -0.63 11.26 1.26
C TRP A 337 0.37 12.00 2.14
N ASN A 338 0.44 13.33 2.06
CA ASN A 338 1.24 14.11 2.97
C ASN A 338 0.74 14.00 4.42
N GLN A 339 -0.59 14.00 4.64
CA GLN A 339 -1.17 13.81 5.98
C GLN A 339 -0.82 12.43 6.58
N VAL A 340 -0.81 11.37 5.77
CA VAL A 340 -0.33 10.05 6.21
C VAL A 340 1.16 10.10 6.52
N HIS A 341 1.97 10.70 5.63
CA HIS A 341 3.42 10.80 5.80
C HIS A 341 3.78 11.51 7.11
N VAL A 342 3.23 12.70 7.35
CA VAL A 342 3.48 13.48 8.58
C VAL A 342 3.16 12.66 9.83
N ARG A 343 2.05 11.91 9.83
CA ARG A 343 1.64 11.08 10.97
C ARG A 343 2.58 9.91 11.20
N ILE A 344 2.94 9.17 10.15
CA ILE A 344 3.85 8.03 10.26
C ILE A 344 5.27 8.49 10.61
N SER A 345 5.76 9.60 10.04
CA SER A 345 7.04 10.23 10.42
C SER A 345 7.04 10.66 11.89
N ASN A 346 5.94 11.23 12.38
CA ASN A 346 5.81 11.59 13.78
C ASN A 346 5.86 10.35 14.68
N LEU A 347 5.16 9.27 14.31
CA LEU A 347 5.23 7.99 15.01
C LEU A 347 6.65 7.41 15.01
N HIS A 348 7.36 7.47 13.88
CA HIS A 348 8.73 6.98 13.80
C HIS A 348 9.67 7.80 14.70
N ARG A 349 9.56 9.12 14.66
CA ARG A 349 10.33 10.01 15.53
C ARG A 349 10.08 9.71 17.01
N LEU A 350 8.81 9.57 17.41
CA LEU A 350 8.43 9.26 18.79
C LEU A 350 8.86 7.86 19.21
N SER A 351 8.82 6.87 18.32
CA SER A 351 9.28 5.50 18.63
C SER A 351 10.78 5.44 18.86
N LEU A 352 11.57 6.25 18.15
CA LEU A 352 13.01 6.40 18.39
C LEU A 352 13.30 7.15 19.71
N GLN A 353 12.51 8.19 20.03
CA GLN A 353 12.68 8.95 21.27
C GLN A 353 12.38 8.13 22.52
N HIS A 354 11.33 7.32 22.46
CA HIS A 354 10.92 6.47 23.58
C HIS A 354 11.49 5.05 23.46
N LYS A 355 12.63 4.88 22.77
CA LYS A 355 13.14 3.56 22.41
C LYS A 355 13.30 2.65 23.64
N ASP A 356 13.82 3.23 24.71
CA ASP A 356 14.13 2.52 25.95
C ASP A 356 12.87 2.15 26.75
N LYS A 357 11.81 2.96 26.67
CA LYS A 357 10.52 2.73 27.36
C LYS A 357 9.60 1.76 26.63
N LEU A 358 9.74 1.67 25.31
CA LEU A 358 8.94 0.75 24.51
C LEU A 358 9.51 -0.69 24.51
N LEU A 359 10.66 -0.93 25.18
CA LEU A 359 11.29 -2.24 25.41
C LEU A 359 11.14 -3.22 24.23
N PHE A 360 11.61 -2.79 23.05
CA PHE A 360 11.49 -3.51 21.77
C PHE A 360 11.88 -5.00 21.93
N GLY A 361 10.90 -5.89 21.83
CA GLY A 361 11.12 -7.34 21.79
C GLY A 361 10.97 -8.08 23.11
N LYS A 362 10.68 -7.40 24.22
CA LYS A 362 10.11 -8.06 25.42
C LYS A 362 8.66 -7.61 25.53
N ILE A 363 7.72 -8.50 25.21
CA ILE A 363 6.29 -8.26 25.42
C ILE A 363 6.06 -8.29 26.94
N GLY A 364 6.38 -7.17 27.59
CA GLY A 364 6.18 -6.96 29.01
C GLY A 364 5.02 -5.99 29.20
N PHE A 365 3.94 -6.48 29.79
CA PHE A 365 2.73 -5.73 30.14
C PHE A 365 2.94 -4.62 31.20
N GLN A 366 4.19 -4.25 31.50
CA GLN A 366 4.53 -3.55 32.74
C GLN A 366 4.68 -2.03 32.59
N GLU A 367 4.89 -1.49 31.38
CA GLU A 367 5.03 -0.04 31.18
C GLU A 367 3.91 0.55 30.31
N GLU A 368 3.29 1.63 30.81
CA GLU A 368 2.30 2.40 30.04
C GLU A 368 2.98 3.08 28.86
N ILE A 369 2.32 3.05 27.70
CA ILE A 369 2.81 3.76 26.51
C ILE A 369 2.95 5.25 26.84
N PRO A 370 4.07 5.89 26.47
CA PRO A 370 4.22 7.34 26.59
C PRO A 370 3.01 8.07 25.98
N ARG A 371 2.46 9.02 26.73
CA ARG A 371 1.18 9.68 26.39
C ARG A 371 1.21 10.32 25.00
N ASP A 372 2.29 11.01 24.66
CA ASP A 372 2.49 11.64 23.35
C ASP A 372 2.49 10.62 22.20
N PHE A 373 3.14 9.47 22.39
CA PHE A 373 3.12 8.39 21.42
C PHE A 373 1.74 7.73 21.30
N PHE A 374 1.05 7.54 22.43
CA PHE A 374 -0.33 7.03 22.45
C PHE A 374 -1.30 7.96 21.69
N GLU A 375 -1.23 9.28 21.92
CA GLU A 375 -2.06 10.25 21.22
C GLU A 375 -1.80 10.24 19.71
N ALA A 376 -0.51 10.22 19.31
CA ALA A 376 -0.14 10.12 17.90
C ALA A 376 -0.66 8.83 17.25
N LEU A 377 -0.70 7.71 17.98
CA LEU A 377 -1.26 6.45 17.51
C LEU A 377 -2.77 6.53 17.30
N VAL A 378 -3.51 7.14 18.24
CA VAL A 378 -4.97 7.31 18.12
C VAL A 378 -5.34 8.18 16.92
N GLU A 379 -4.67 9.31 16.75
CA GLU A 379 -4.89 10.21 15.60
C GLU A 379 -4.55 9.53 14.27
N THR A 380 -3.43 8.82 14.22
CA THR A 380 -2.99 8.09 13.01
C THR A 380 -3.96 6.97 12.67
N TRP A 381 -4.41 6.21 13.68
CA TRP A 381 -5.36 5.13 13.51
C TRP A 381 -6.66 5.64 12.90
N PHE A 382 -7.27 6.67 13.49
CA PHE A 382 -8.52 7.25 13.00
C PHE A 382 -8.36 7.78 11.57
N PHE A 383 -7.27 8.52 11.29
CA PHE A 383 -7.02 9.05 9.96
C PHE A 383 -6.93 7.95 8.89
N LEU A 384 -6.19 6.86 9.17
CA LEU A 384 -6.09 5.72 8.27
C LEU A 384 -7.44 5.03 8.06
N GLU A 385 -8.26 4.92 9.12
CA GLU A 385 -9.61 4.34 9.03
C GLU A 385 -10.57 5.17 8.20
N THR A 386 -10.50 6.49 8.26
CA THR A 386 -11.33 7.36 7.43
C THR A 386 -10.83 7.39 6.00
N PHE A 387 -9.50 7.49 5.79
CA PHE A 387 -8.92 7.51 4.44
C PHE A 387 -9.17 6.21 3.67
N GLN A 388 -9.10 5.03 4.31
CA GLN A 388 -9.47 3.77 3.65
C GLN A 388 -10.93 3.78 3.16
N LEU A 389 -11.85 4.40 3.91
CA LEU A 389 -13.28 4.41 3.56
C LEU A 389 -13.54 5.32 2.36
N GLU A 390 -12.83 6.44 2.26
CA GLU A 390 -12.88 7.32 1.09
C GLU A 390 -12.38 6.61 -0.16
N VAL A 391 -11.24 5.92 -0.09
CA VAL A 391 -10.70 5.14 -1.23
C VAL A 391 -11.64 3.99 -1.61
N ILE A 392 -12.28 3.32 -0.63
CA ILE A 392 -13.29 2.29 -0.89
C ILE A 392 -14.51 2.89 -1.59
N HIS A 393 -14.93 4.10 -1.22
CA HIS A 393 -16.05 4.79 -1.86
C HIS A 393 -15.74 5.13 -3.33
N GLU A 394 -14.54 5.66 -3.59
CA GLU A 394 -14.06 5.95 -4.94
C GLU A 394 -13.98 4.65 -5.77
N LEU A 395 -13.37 3.60 -5.21
CA LEU A 395 -13.27 2.29 -5.83
C LEU A 395 -14.65 1.69 -6.15
N LYS A 396 -15.65 1.87 -5.29
CA LYS A 396 -17.02 1.40 -5.52
C LYS A 396 -17.58 1.96 -6.83
N SER A 397 -17.44 3.27 -7.03
CA SER A 397 -17.94 3.98 -8.20
C SER A 397 -17.15 3.60 -9.46
N ALA A 398 -15.83 3.67 -9.36
CA ALA A 398 -14.92 3.39 -10.48
C ALA A 398 -15.05 1.94 -10.96
N TRP A 399 -15.00 0.97 -10.04
CA TRP A 399 -15.14 -0.45 -10.38
C TRP A 399 -16.46 -0.69 -11.12
N ALA A 400 -17.59 -0.34 -10.51
CA ALA A 400 -18.90 -0.63 -11.09
C ALA A 400 -19.11 0.04 -12.47
N SER A 401 -18.48 1.19 -12.71
CA SER A 401 -18.57 1.96 -13.97
C SER A 401 -17.50 1.60 -15.00
N SER A 402 -16.49 0.80 -14.62
CA SER A 402 -15.39 0.40 -15.48
C SER A 402 -15.86 -0.23 -16.80
N PRO A 403 -15.25 0.09 -17.95
CA PRO A 403 -15.65 -0.43 -19.26
C PRO A 403 -15.70 -1.95 -19.33
N TYR A 404 -14.86 -2.64 -18.56
CA TYR A 404 -14.76 -4.10 -18.57
C TYR A 404 -15.89 -4.79 -17.79
N ILE A 405 -16.51 -4.12 -16.82
CA ILE A 405 -17.51 -4.73 -15.94
C ILE A 405 -18.82 -3.95 -15.78
N ARG A 406 -18.93 -2.74 -16.35
CA ARG A 406 -20.14 -1.91 -16.29
C ARG A 406 -21.39 -2.60 -16.79
N SER A 407 -21.23 -3.58 -17.68
CA SER A 407 -22.34 -4.38 -18.19
C SER A 407 -23.02 -5.25 -17.11
N TYR A 408 -22.38 -5.48 -15.96
CA TYR A 408 -22.91 -6.22 -14.81
C TYR A 408 -23.48 -5.30 -13.72
N HIS A 409 -23.53 -4.00 -13.98
CA HIS A 409 -24.04 -2.99 -13.06
C HIS A 409 -25.05 -2.10 -13.78
N SER A 410 -25.95 -1.50 -13.02
CA SER A 410 -26.93 -0.54 -13.52
C SER A 410 -27.21 0.50 -12.47
N GLN A 411 -27.50 1.71 -12.90
CA GLN A 411 -28.11 2.71 -12.03
C GLN A 411 -29.58 2.36 -11.75
N ASP A 412 -30.11 2.80 -10.61
CA ASP A 412 -31.54 2.77 -10.36
C ASP A 412 -32.28 3.78 -11.25
N CYS A 413 -33.46 3.39 -11.71
CA CYS A 413 -34.43 4.34 -12.26
C CYS A 413 -35.20 4.97 -11.09
N SER A 414 -34.55 5.79 -10.27
CA SER A 414 -35.30 6.72 -9.43
C SER A 414 -35.59 7.96 -10.28
N GLY A 415 -36.83 8.47 -10.22
CA GLY A 415 -37.18 9.80 -10.72
C GLY A 415 -36.56 10.91 -9.86
N ASP A 416 -35.38 10.67 -9.28
CA ASP A 416 -34.64 11.67 -8.52
C ASP A 416 -34.15 12.72 -9.51
N ASP A 417 -34.63 13.94 -9.33
CA ASP A 417 -34.17 15.10 -10.08
C ASP A 417 -32.77 15.58 -9.64
N GLY A 418 -32.10 14.78 -8.80
CA GLY A 418 -30.78 15.02 -8.28
C GLY A 418 -29.69 15.01 -9.35
N ASP A 419 -28.61 15.72 -9.05
CA ASP A 419 -27.49 15.89 -9.98
C ASP A 419 -26.50 14.71 -10.00
N LEU A 420 -26.59 13.80 -9.03
CA LEU A 420 -25.62 12.72 -8.79
C LEU A 420 -26.29 11.35 -8.92
N VAL A 421 -25.53 10.38 -9.43
CA VAL A 421 -25.96 8.97 -9.44
C VAL A 421 -25.81 8.38 -8.04
N VAL A 422 -26.93 8.23 -7.34
CA VAL A 422 -26.92 7.83 -5.92
C VAL A 422 -26.85 6.31 -5.72
N ARG A 423 -27.44 5.53 -6.64
CA ARG A 423 -27.63 4.07 -6.45
C ARG A 423 -27.21 3.27 -7.67
N ILE A 424 -26.13 2.50 -7.49
CA ILE A 424 -25.65 1.50 -8.45
C ILE A 424 -25.96 0.11 -7.89
N LYS A 425 -26.61 -0.74 -8.70
CA LYS A 425 -26.96 -2.12 -8.37
C LYS A 425 -26.27 -3.09 -9.31
N ARG A 426 -26.01 -4.30 -8.81
CA ARG A 426 -25.53 -5.41 -9.63
C ARG A 426 -26.69 -6.00 -10.44
N VAL A 427 -26.45 -6.26 -11.72
CA VAL A 427 -27.41 -6.90 -12.62
C VAL A 427 -27.08 -8.39 -12.72
N ASN A 428 -28.05 -9.23 -12.39
CA ASN A 428 -27.93 -10.68 -12.60
C ASN A 428 -28.21 -11.01 -14.06
N LYS A 429 -27.16 -11.21 -14.85
CA LYS A 429 -27.30 -11.74 -16.21
C LYS A 429 -27.58 -13.24 -16.16
N SER A 430 -28.75 -13.67 -16.65
CA SER A 430 -29.08 -15.08 -16.83
C SER A 430 -28.28 -15.67 -18.00
N SER A 431 -27.04 -16.09 -17.72
CA SER A 431 -26.23 -16.81 -18.72
C SER A 431 -26.53 -18.32 -18.69
N ARG A 432 -26.63 -18.96 -19.87
CA ARG A 432 -26.69 -20.42 -20.03
C ARG A 432 -25.40 -21.14 -19.58
N LYS A 433 -24.25 -20.44 -19.52
CA LYS A 433 -22.97 -20.93 -18.94
C LYS A 433 -22.47 -19.92 -17.90
N ARG A 434 -22.50 -20.28 -16.62
CA ARG A 434 -22.00 -19.43 -15.54
C ARG A 434 -20.47 -19.42 -15.56
N ASP A 435 -19.88 -18.26 -15.83
CA ASP A 435 -18.45 -18.01 -15.64
C ASP A 435 -18.16 -17.96 -14.13
N LYS A 436 -17.77 -19.11 -13.55
CA LYS A 436 -17.57 -19.26 -12.11
C LYS A 436 -16.44 -18.37 -11.58
N GLU A 437 -15.42 -18.13 -12.40
CA GLU A 437 -14.28 -17.30 -12.04
C GLU A 437 -14.68 -15.82 -11.99
N LEU A 438 -15.40 -15.33 -13.01
CA LEU A 438 -16.01 -14.00 -12.99
C LEU A 438 -16.95 -13.80 -11.79
N GLU A 439 -17.82 -14.78 -11.50
CA GLU A 439 -18.72 -14.69 -10.36
C GLU A 439 -17.96 -14.58 -9.03
N HIS A 440 -16.84 -15.29 -8.90
CA HIS A 440 -15.97 -15.22 -7.73
C HIS A 440 -15.31 -13.83 -7.60
N ILE A 441 -14.72 -13.32 -8.69
CA ILE A 441 -14.10 -11.98 -8.72
C ILE A 441 -15.10 -10.90 -8.34
N LEU A 442 -16.27 -10.86 -9.00
CA LEU A 442 -17.33 -9.89 -8.69
C LEU A 442 -17.79 -9.97 -7.23
N LYS A 443 -17.77 -11.17 -6.63
CA LYS A 443 -18.17 -11.36 -5.24
C LYS A 443 -17.11 -10.89 -4.25
N LEU A 444 -15.81 -11.09 -4.53
CA LEU A 444 -14.74 -10.55 -3.69
C LEU A 444 -14.76 -9.01 -3.66
N PHE A 445 -14.97 -8.35 -4.80
CA PHE A 445 -15.19 -6.91 -4.83
C PHE A 445 -16.43 -6.53 -4.04
N GLN A 446 -17.55 -7.25 -4.20
CA GLN A 446 -18.75 -7.01 -3.39
C GLN A 446 -18.47 -7.10 -1.88
N TYR A 447 -17.71 -8.09 -1.42
CA TYR A 447 -17.30 -8.22 -0.02
C TYR A 447 -16.46 -7.05 0.46
N LEU A 448 -15.49 -6.59 -0.34
CA LEU A 448 -14.72 -5.38 -0.03
C LEU A 448 -15.63 -4.15 0.07
N LEU A 449 -16.68 -4.06 -0.73
CA LEU A 449 -17.58 -2.91 -0.79
C LEU A 449 -18.72 -2.95 0.26
N GLU A 450 -18.98 -4.08 0.90
CA GLU A 450 -20.02 -4.26 1.93
C GLU A 450 -19.50 -3.98 3.36
N PRO A 451 -20.04 -2.97 4.07
CA PRO A 451 -19.60 -2.63 5.43
C PRO A 451 -19.64 -3.79 6.44
N PRO A 452 -20.71 -4.62 6.51
CA PRO A 452 -20.76 -5.72 7.48
C PRO A 452 -19.63 -6.73 7.27
N VAL A 453 -19.28 -7.03 6.02
CA VAL A 453 -18.24 -8.00 5.68
C VAL A 453 -16.86 -7.45 6.04
N ARG A 454 -16.60 -6.15 5.78
CA ARG A 454 -15.38 -5.48 6.21
C ARG A 454 -15.23 -5.45 7.74
N GLN A 455 -16.31 -5.23 8.48
CA GLN A 455 -16.26 -5.23 9.94
C GLN A 455 -15.89 -6.60 10.50
N SER A 456 -16.42 -7.68 9.91
CA SER A 456 -16.07 -9.06 10.29
C SER A 456 -14.65 -9.44 9.87
N LEU A 457 -14.31 -9.39 8.57
CA LEU A 457 -13.05 -9.93 8.05
C LEU A 457 -11.86 -8.97 8.08
N LYS A 458 -12.12 -7.69 8.35
CA LYS A 458 -11.18 -6.56 8.21
C LYS A 458 -10.86 -6.23 6.75
N THR A 459 -10.62 -4.94 6.47
CA THR A 459 -10.34 -4.45 5.11
C THR A 459 -9.06 -5.05 4.53
N TYR A 460 -7.97 -5.07 5.31
CA TYR A 460 -6.66 -5.56 4.84
C TYR A 460 -6.70 -7.02 4.37
N THR A 461 -7.51 -7.87 5.02
CA THR A 461 -7.75 -9.27 4.61
C THR A 461 -8.36 -9.36 3.20
N LEU A 462 -9.39 -8.56 2.95
CA LEU A 462 -10.12 -8.57 1.68
C LEU A 462 -9.26 -8.05 0.53
N VAL A 463 -8.49 -6.99 0.79
CA VAL A 463 -7.56 -6.42 -0.18
C VAL A 463 -6.44 -7.41 -0.52
N GLN A 464 -5.83 -8.06 0.49
CA GLN A 464 -4.81 -9.08 0.26
C GLN A 464 -5.33 -10.24 -0.60
N THR A 465 -6.56 -10.68 -0.36
CA THR A 465 -7.19 -11.79 -1.10
C THR A 465 -7.49 -11.39 -2.54
N LEU A 466 -8.05 -10.19 -2.75
CA LEU A 466 -8.26 -9.64 -4.09
C LEU A 466 -6.95 -9.51 -4.85
N GLU A 467 -5.89 -9.04 -4.20
CA GLU A 467 -4.57 -8.90 -4.77
C GLU A 467 -3.98 -10.24 -5.22
N GLN A 468 -4.10 -11.27 -4.39
CA GLN A 468 -3.67 -12.62 -4.75
C GLN A 468 -4.40 -13.14 -6.00
N VAL A 469 -5.71 -12.90 -6.08
CA VAL A 469 -6.51 -13.29 -7.26
C VAL A 469 -6.06 -12.52 -8.50
N LEU A 470 -5.80 -11.21 -8.39
CA LEU A 470 -5.30 -10.40 -9.51
C LEU A 470 -3.92 -10.85 -10.01
N GLN A 471 -3.08 -11.37 -9.12
CA GLN A 471 -1.75 -11.86 -9.49
C GLN A 471 -1.77 -13.25 -10.15
N THR A 472 -2.74 -14.09 -9.78
CA THR A 472 -2.80 -15.51 -10.18
C THR A 472 -3.82 -15.81 -11.28
N SER A 473 -4.82 -14.94 -11.49
CA SER A 473 -5.86 -15.10 -12.49
C SER A 473 -5.71 -14.08 -13.62
N ASP A 474 -5.45 -14.58 -14.84
CA ASP A 474 -5.48 -13.76 -16.06
C ASP A 474 -6.86 -13.16 -16.30
N ARG A 475 -7.93 -13.86 -15.90
CA ARG A 475 -9.31 -13.38 -16.01
C ARG A 475 -9.52 -12.16 -15.12
N ALA A 476 -9.09 -12.22 -13.86
CA ALA A 476 -9.15 -11.10 -12.94
C ALA A 476 -8.37 -9.89 -13.48
N SER A 477 -7.13 -10.12 -13.93
CA SER A 477 -6.32 -9.08 -14.57
C SER A 477 -7.00 -8.50 -15.83
N SER A 478 -7.66 -9.32 -16.67
CA SER A 478 -8.35 -8.78 -17.86
C SER A 478 -9.55 -7.88 -17.55
N LEU A 479 -10.13 -7.97 -16.35
CA LEU A 479 -11.33 -7.24 -15.94
C LEU A 479 -11.01 -5.95 -15.17
N THR A 480 -9.77 -5.79 -14.68
CA THR A 480 -9.36 -4.65 -13.88
C THR A 480 -8.77 -3.56 -14.77
N SER A 481 -9.43 -2.40 -14.82
CA SER A 481 -8.91 -1.24 -15.54
C SER A 481 -7.68 -0.63 -14.85
N PRO A 482 -6.85 0.15 -15.57
CA PRO A 482 -5.77 0.93 -14.97
C PRO A 482 -6.21 1.79 -13.77
N LEU A 483 -7.36 2.47 -13.84
CA LEU A 483 -7.87 3.26 -12.71
C LEU A 483 -8.23 2.37 -11.50
N THR A 484 -8.94 1.25 -11.73
CA THR A 484 -9.27 0.32 -10.64
C THR A 484 -8.01 -0.25 -9.99
N ALA A 485 -7.00 -0.60 -10.79
CA ALA A 485 -5.72 -1.11 -10.28
C ALA A 485 -4.97 -0.06 -9.44
N ALA A 486 -4.99 1.22 -9.85
CA ALA A 486 -4.39 2.31 -9.08
C ALA A 486 -5.10 2.50 -7.74
N LEU A 487 -6.43 2.48 -7.71
CA LEU A 487 -7.22 2.61 -6.46
C LEU A 487 -7.01 1.43 -5.51
N LEU A 488 -6.93 0.20 -6.02
CA LEU A 488 -6.57 -0.97 -5.21
C LEU A 488 -5.16 -0.85 -4.64
N SER A 489 -4.20 -0.35 -5.44
CA SER A 489 -2.84 -0.11 -4.97
C SER A 489 -2.79 0.97 -3.88
N LYS A 490 -3.53 2.07 -4.04
CA LYS A 490 -3.70 3.08 -2.98
C LYS A 490 -4.28 2.47 -1.70
N LEU A 491 -5.40 1.75 -1.81
CA LEU A 491 -6.06 1.10 -0.67
C LEU A 491 -5.14 0.09 0.02
N SER A 492 -4.35 -0.65 -0.74
CA SER A 492 -3.44 -1.66 -0.20
C SER A 492 -2.37 -1.11 0.73
N ILE A 493 -1.84 0.08 0.42
CA ILE A 493 -0.79 0.71 1.21
C ILE A 493 -1.39 1.28 2.50
N VAL A 494 -2.54 1.97 2.39
CA VAL A 494 -3.27 2.50 3.56
C VAL A 494 -3.68 1.38 4.51
N THR A 495 -4.20 0.29 3.97
CA THR A 495 -4.61 -0.88 4.77
C THR A 495 -3.44 -1.65 5.34
N GLU A 496 -2.27 -1.69 4.68
CA GLU A 496 -1.04 -2.24 5.27
C GLU A 496 -0.54 -1.40 6.44
N CYS A 497 -0.58 -0.06 6.35
CA CYS A 497 -0.26 0.83 7.46
C CYS A 497 -1.19 0.54 8.66
N HIS A 498 -2.51 0.50 8.41
CA HIS A 498 -3.50 0.20 9.43
C HIS A 498 -3.35 -1.20 10.02
N ARG A 499 -3.02 -2.19 9.19
CA ARG A 499 -2.78 -3.58 9.61
C ARG A 499 -1.61 -3.67 10.57
N GLN A 500 -0.48 -3.04 10.25
CA GLN A 500 0.72 -3.06 11.10
C GLN A 500 0.44 -2.43 12.48
N LEU A 501 -0.31 -1.32 12.52
CA LEU A 501 -0.77 -0.74 13.79
C LEU A 501 -1.77 -1.66 14.52
N SER A 502 -2.62 -2.39 13.77
CA SER A 502 -3.58 -3.32 14.36
C SER A 502 -2.95 -4.53 15.04
N PHE A 503 -1.75 -4.91 14.61
CA PHE A 503 -0.97 -5.99 15.23
C PHE A 503 -0.03 -5.51 16.33
N PHE A 504 -0.10 -4.22 16.71
CA PHE A 504 0.59 -3.69 17.88
C PHE A 504 -0.10 -4.06 19.18
N LEU A 505 -0.25 -5.37 19.41
CA LEU A 505 -0.95 -5.93 20.56
C LEU A 505 -0.06 -5.92 21.80
N PRO A 506 -0.62 -5.71 23.01
CA PRO A 506 -2.06 -5.51 23.31
C PRO A 506 -2.54 -4.08 23.06
N TRP A 507 -1.64 -3.12 22.90
CA TRP A 507 -1.93 -1.68 22.85
C TRP A 507 -2.92 -1.26 21.76
N ALA A 508 -2.99 -1.97 20.64
CA ALA A 508 -3.99 -1.78 19.60
C ALA A 508 -5.44 -1.79 20.15
N LYS A 509 -5.73 -2.61 21.16
CA LYS A 509 -7.06 -2.63 21.81
C LYS A 509 -7.34 -1.34 22.59
N GLN A 510 -6.36 -0.87 23.35
CA GLN A 510 -6.45 0.39 24.08
C GLN A 510 -6.64 1.58 23.12
N ILE A 511 -5.92 1.58 21.99
CA ILE A 511 -6.03 2.59 20.93
C ILE A 511 -7.43 2.56 20.30
N GLN A 512 -7.92 1.38 19.90
CA GLN A 512 -9.28 1.22 19.35
C GLN A 512 -10.36 1.70 20.30
N TYR A 513 -10.21 1.40 21.60
CA TYR A 513 -11.12 1.90 22.63
C TYR A 513 -11.10 3.43 22.70
N ALA A 514 -9.92 4.05 22.72
CA ALA A 514 -9.79 5.51 22.73
C ALA A 514 -10.36 6.16 21.47
N VAL A 515 -10.10 5.60 20.28
CA VAL A 515 -10.70 6.04 19.01
C VAL A 515 -12.23 6.03 19.10
N LYS A 516 -12.81 4.97 19.65
CA LYS A 516 -14.27 4.84 19.82
C LYS A 516 -14.83 5.88 20.79
N GLN A 517 -14.17 6.11 21.92
CA GLN A 517 -14.61 7.10 22.91
C GLN A 517 -14.53 8.53 22.38
N ARG A 518 -13.49 8.84 21.60
CA ARG A 518 -13.23 10.19 21.06
C ARG A 518 -13.69 10.36 19.61
N GLN A 519 -14.56 9.49 19.12
CA GLN A 519 -14.91 9.43 17.70
C GLN A 519 -15.42 10.77 17.16
N THR A 520 -16.27 11.47 17.91
CA THR A 520 -16.81 12.78 17.52
C THR A 520 -15.73 13.84 17.43
N GLU A 521 -14.84 13.91 18.42
CA GLU A 521 -13.72 14.86 18.46
C GLU A 521 -12.78 14.65 17.28
N LEU A 522 -12.39 13.39 17.04
CA LEU A 522 -11.51 13.00 15.93
C LEU A 522 -12.16 13.29 14.57
N LEU A 523 -13.48 13.07 14.43
CA LEU A 523 -14.22 13.39 13.22
C LEU A 523 -14.27 14.91 12.96
N ILE A 524 -14.46 15.72 14.01
CA ILE A 524 -14.42 17.18 13.89
C ILE A 524 -13.02 17.62 13.44
N ALA A 525 -11.96 17.13 14.09
CA ALA A 525 -10.59 17.46 13.70
C ALA A 525 -10.28 17.09 12.24
N TYR A 526 -10.75 15.92 11.80
CA TYR A 526 -10.64 15.48 10.41
C TYR A 526 -11.38 16.39 9.44
N ALA A 527 -12.65 16.70 9.74
CA ALA A 527 -13.47 17.58 8.91
C ALA A 527 -12.90 19.00 8.83
N THR A 528 -12.38 19.54 9.94
CA THR A 528 -11.70 20.84 9.98
C THR A 528 -10.46 20.84 9.10
N ASN A 529 -9.67 19.76 9.11
CA ASN A 529 -8.48 19.64 8.26
C ASN A 529 -8.85 19.61 6.75
N LEU A 530 -9.99 19.00 6.41
CA LEU A 530 -10.51 18.97 5.03
C LEU A 530 -11.33 20.21 4.64
N ALA A 531 -11.78 21.03 5.59
CA ALA A 531 -12.65 22.17 5.32
C ALA A 531 -12.01 23.19 4.36
N GLN A 532 -10.69 23.31 4.36
CA GLN A 532 -9.95 24.13 3.41
C GLN A 532 -10.22 23.76 1.93
N TRP A 533 -10.54 22.49 1.66
CA TRP A 533 -10.85 21.99 0.31
C TRP A 533 -12.32 22.19 -0.09
N HIS A 534 -13.19 22.60 0.84
CA HIS A 534 -14.62 22.69 0.58
C HIS A 534 -14.94 23.61 -0.61
N ALA A 535 -14.37 24.82 -0.64
CA ALA A 535 -14.60 25.77 -1.72
C ALA A 535 -14.09 25.23 -3.08
N THR A 536 -12.93 24.58 -3.09
CA THR A 536 -12.35 23.93 -4.28
C THR A 536 -13.26 22.81 -4.81
N LEU A 537 -13.78 21.97 -3.93
CA LEU A 537 -14.69 20.88 -4.28
C LEU A 537 -16.06 21.38 -4.79
N GLN A 538 -16.51 22.55 -4.36
CA GLN A 538 -17.76 23.18 -4.80
C GLN A 538 -17.60 24.05 -6.06
N ALA A 539 -16.38 24.33 -6.52
CA ALA A 539 -16.15 25.14 -7.70
C ALA A 539 -16.71 24.46 -8.96
N SER A 540 -17.60 25.15 -9.69
CA SER A 540 -18.23 24.59 -10.88
C SER A 540 -17.48 24.99 -12.15
N PHE A 541 -17.21 23.98 -13.00
CA PHE A 541 -16.69 24.15 -14.36
C PHE A 541 -17.80 24.23 -15.41
N HIS A 542 -19.07 24.02 -15.02
CA HIS A 542 -20.19 24.16 -15.95
C HIS A 542 -20.34 25.60 -16.44
N ASN A 543 -20.83 25.77 -17.68
CA ASN A 543 -21.04 27.06 -18.34
C ASN A 543 -19.76 27.91 -18.46
N THR A 544 -18.59 27.26 -18.52
CA THR A 544 -17.30 27.91 -18.78
C THR A 544 -16.68 27.37 -20.07
N ASN A 545 -15.65 28.05 -20.59
CA ASN A 545 -14.86 27.56 -21.72
C ASN A 545 -13.92 26.38 -21.35
N LEU A 546 -13.89 25.94 -20.09
CA LEU A 546 -13.02 24.85 -19.63
C LEU A 546 -13.33 23.52 -20.31
N SER A 547 -14.60 23.25 -20.62
CA SER A 547 -14.98 22.05 -21.38
C SER A 547 -14.35 22.05 -22.77
N GLU A 548 -14.37 23.19 -23.46
CA GLU A 548 -13.75 23.33 -24.78
C GLU A 548 -12.23 23.27 -24.72
N LEU A 549 -11.61 23.90 -23.71
CA LEU A 549 -10.16 23.93 -23.49
C LEU A 549 -9.60 22.59 -23.00
N GLY A 550 -10.36 21.82 -22.21
CA GLY A 550 -9.97 20.54 -21.63
C GLY A 550 -10.40 19.31 -22.42
N LYS A 551 -11.24 19.44 -23.46
CA LYS A 551 -11.76 18.31 -24.23
C LYS A 551 -10.64 17.35 -24.72
N PRO A 552 -10.65 16.06 -24.32
CA PRO A 552 -9.59 15.12 -24.67
C PRO A 552 -9.69 14.69 -26.14
N GLY A 553 -9.13 15.50 -27.03
CA GLY A 553 -9.18 15.30 -28.48
C GLY A 553 -7.81 15.30 -29.16
N SER A 554 -7.81 15.56 -30.48
CA SER A 554 -6.60 15.60 -31.31
C SER A 554 -5.61 16.70 -30.90
N LYS A 555 -6.07 17.79 -30.26
CA LYS A 555 -5.22 18.89 -29.77
C LYS A 555 -4.18 18.45 -28.73
N PHE A 556 -4.46 17.42 -27.95
CA PHE A 556 -3.53 16.87 -26.97
C PHE A 556 -2.71 15.69 -27.53
N ARG A 557 -2.70 15.50 -28.85
CA ARG A 557 -1.87 14.48 -29.49
C ARG A 557 -0.40 14.83 -29.27
N TYR A 558 0.30 14.01 -28.48
CA TYR A 558 1.68 14.25 -28.11
C TYR A 558 2.63 13.17 -28.70
N PRO A 559 3.07 13.31 -29.97
CA PRO A 559 3.85 12.31 -30.70
C PRO A 559 5.33 12.23 -30.27
N VAL A 560 5.61 12.16 -28.98
CA VAL A 560 6.98 12.13 -28.40
C VAL A 560 7.81 10.94 -28.89
N ARG A 561 7.16 9.87 -29.40
CA ARG A 561 7.85 8.69 -29.96
C ARG A 561 8.46 8.91 -31.34
N LYS A 562 8.02 9.95 -32.07
CA LYS A 562 8.47 10.22 -33.42
C LYS A 562 9.76 11.02 -33.41
N ARG A 563 10.61 10.80 -34.42
CA ARG A 563 11.81 11.63 -34.66
C ARG A 563 11.45 13.12 -34.66
N ARG A 564 12.27 13.95 -34.03
CA ARG A 564 12.08 15.41 -34.09
C ARG A 564 12.24 15.87 -35.55
N SER A 565 11.19 16.51 -36.05
CA SER A 565 11.13 17.21 -37.32
C SER A 565 10.39 18.51 -37.07
N LYS A 566 10.52 19.50 -37.98
CA LYS A 566 9.82 20.79 -37.86
C LYS A 566 8.31 20.60 -37.57
N ALA A 567 7.64 19.75 -38.34
CA ALA A 567 6.22 19.45 -38.16
C ALA A 567 5.92 18.72 -36.83
N ASN A 568 6.78 17.79 -36.41
CA ASN A 568 6.62 17.07 -35.15
C ASN A 568 6.79 18.01 -33.94
N VAL A 569 7.82 18.86 -33.95
CA VAL A 569 8.08 19.85 -32.88
C VAL A 569 6.96 20.87 -32.79
N GLN A 570 6.44 21.36 -33.93
CA GLN A 570 5.26 22.22 -33.95
C GLN A 570 4.03 21.53 -33.32
N THR A 571 3.82 20.24 -33.59
CA THR A 571 2.73 19.47 -32.97
C THR A 571 2.91 19.33 -31.46
N LEU A 572 4.12 19.02 -30.98
CA LEU A 572 4.42 18.93 -29.56
C LEU A 572 4.14 20.26 -28.84
N ARG A 573 4.67 21.36 -29.39
CA ARG A 573 4.50 22.71 -28.82
C ARG A 573 3.05 23.18 -28.86
N ALA A 574 2.30 22.87 -29.92
CA ALA A 574 0.88 23.20 -29.99
C ALA A 574 0.06 22.45 -28.92
N ALA A 575 0.38 21.18 -28.68
CA ALA A 575 -0.26 20.39 -27.62
C ALA A 575 0.09 20.90 -26.21
N GLU A 576 1.35 21.31 -25.99
CA GLU A 576 1.80 21.94 -24.74
C GLU A 576 1.09 23.27 -24.51
N ALA A 577 1.01 24.15 -25.51
CA ALA A 577 0.30 25.43 -25.42
C ALA A 577 -1.20 25.26 -25.14
N ALA A 578 -1.84 24.23 -25.73
CA ALA A 578 -3.23 23.92 -25.45
C ALA A 578 -3.45 23.45 -24.00
N LEU A 579 -2.50 22.69 -23.45
CA LEU A 579 -2.52 22.27 -22.04
C LEU A 579 -2.34 23.46 -21.10
N ASP A 580 -1.40 24.35 -21.42
CA ASP A 580 -1.15 25.58 -20.65
C ASP A 580 -2.39 26.49 -20.62
N ALA A 581 -3.05 26.67 -21.77
CA ALA A 581 -4.28 27.47 -21.86
C ALA A 581 -5.40 26.90 -20.97
N PHE A 582 -5.56 25.57 -20.93
CA PHE A 582 -6.52 24.92 -20.04
C PHE A 582 -6.20 25.18 -18.56
N TRP A 583 -4.95 24.97 -18.14
CA TRP A 583 -4.55 25.14 -16.75
C TRP A 583 -4.63 26.59 -16.27
N VAL A 584 -4.27 27.56 -17.12
CA VAL A 584 -4.46 28.98 -16.83
C VAL A 584 -5.93 29.30 -16.59
N ALA A 585 -6.83 28.80 -17.42
CA ALA A 585 -8.27 29.00 -17.25
C ALA A 585 -8.80 28.30 -15.98
N ALA A 586 -8.32 27.09 -15.68
CA ALA A 586 -8.74 26.34 -14.50
C ALA A 586 -8.29 27.04 -13.21
N ASP A 587 -7.03 27.47 -13.14
CA ASP A 587 -6.47 28.20 -12.00
C ASP A 587 -7.18 29.55 -11.82
N ALA A 588 -7.50 30.26 -12.91
CA ALA A 588 -8.29 31.48 -12.85
C ALA A 588 -9.70 31.22 -12.29
N ARG A 589 -10.35 30.13 -12.71
CA ARG A 589 -11.68 29.76 -12.23
C ARG A 589 -11.68 29.42 -10.74
N PHE A 590 -10.69 28.67 -10.26
CA PHE A 590 -10.57 28.42 -8.82
C PHE A 590 -10.35 29.71 -8.05
N ARG A 591 -9.45 30.58 -8.52
CA ARG A 591 -9.19 31.86 -7.86
C ARG A 591 -10.44 32.75 -7.80
N GLU A 592 -11.26 32.74 -8.85
CA GLU A 592 -12.54 33.45 -8.88
C GLU A 592 -13.53 32.87 -7.84
N CYS A 593 -13.63 31.54 -7.73
CA CYS A 593 -14.59 30.89 -6.85
C CYS A 593 -14.17 30.83 -5.37
N THR A 594 -12.86 30.71 -5.09
CA THR A 594 -12.35 30.38 -3.75
C THR A 594 -11.39 31.44 -3.19
N GLY A 595 -10.97 32.42 -4.00
CA GLY A 595 -9.95 33.41 -3.65
C GLY A 595 -8.50 32.89 -3.68
N THR A 596 -8.29 31.58 -3.87
CA THR A 596 -6.97 30.93 -3.92
C THR A 596 -6.95 29.89 -5.04
N THR A 597 -5.80 29.26 -5.31
CA THR A 597 -5.77 28.08 -6.18
C THR A 597 -5.47 26.82 -5.37
N PRO A 598 -5.93 25.64 -5.82
CA PRO A 598 -5.53 24.36 -5.25
C PRO A 598 -4.01 24.20 -5.15
N HIS A 599 -3.27 24.80 -6.08
CA HIS A 599 -1.81 24.85 -6.05
C HIS A 599 -1.27 25.61 -4.85
N ASP A 600 -1.80 26.81 -4.58
CA ASP A 600 -1.36 27.64 -3.46
C ASP A 600 -1.56 26.93 -2.12
N MET A 601 -2.64 26.15 -2.00
CA MET A 601 -2.98 25.36 -0.81
C MET A 601 -1.99 24.23 -0.48
N VAL A 602 -1.19 23.78 -1.45
CA VAL A 602 -0.18 22.71 -1.28
C VAL A 602 1.23 23.18 -1.58
N SER A 603 1.44 24.48 -1.73
CA SER A 603 2.72 25.06 -2.14
C SER A 603 3.86 24.78 -1.15
N ASP A 604 3.52 24.60 0.14
CA ASP A 604 4.43 24.24 1.23
C ASP A 604 4.87 22.77 1.22
N ILE A 605 4.07 21.89 0.63
CA ILE A 605 4.38 20.45 0.54
C ILE A 605 5.01 20.04 -0.79
N LEU A 606 4.93 20.89 -1.81
CA LEU A 606 5.48 20.66 -3.15
C LEU A 606 6.99 20.93 -3.21
N THR A 607 7.70 20.08 -3.96
CA THR A 607 9.09 20.34 -4.33
C THR A 607 9.14 21.40 -5.41
N LYS A 608 10.01 22.42 -5.24
CA LYS A 608 10.21 23.45 -6.26
C LYS A 608 10.68 22.81 -7.57
N ARG A 609 9.85 22.92 -8.61
CA ARG A 609 10.12 22.38 -9.94
C ARG A 609 9.63 23.33 -11.02
N THR A 610 10.37 23.36 -12.12
CA THR A 610 10.00 24.06 -13.36
C THR A 610 9.43 23.09 -14.37
N LEU A 611 8.40 23.53 -15.11
CA LEU A 611 7.76 22.76 -16.16
C LEU A 611 8.71 22.51 -17.33
N GLN A 612 8.78 21.26 -17.77
CA GLN A 612 9.52 20.87 -18.96
C GLN A 612 8.70 21.13 -20.23
N ARG A 613 9.26 21.87 -21.21
CA ARG A 613 8.62 22.22 -22.49
C ARG A 613 9.52 21.95 -23.69
N THR A 614 8.93 21.75 -24.86
CA THR A 614 9.68 21.47 -26.09
C THR A 614 10.25 22.78 -26.68
N PRO A 615 11.58 22.87 -26.94
CA PRO A 615 12.17 24.06 -27.54
C PRO A 615 11.71 24.28 -28.98
N PRO A 616 11.84 25.50 -29.51
CA PRO A 616 11.69 25.77 -30.94
C PRO A 616 12.58 24.85 -31.79
N TRP A 617 12.08 24.48 -32.98
CA TRP A 617 12.87 23.70 -33.92
C TRP A 617 14.06 24.52 -34.43
N ALA A 618 15.28 24.00 -34.22
CA ALA A 618 16.50 24.47 -34.87
C ALA A 618 16.90 23.47 -35.96
N GLU A 619 17.31 23.96 -37.12
CA GLU A 619 17.84 23.09 -38.18
C GLU A 619 19.20 22.53 -37.73
N PRO A 620 19.45 21.22 -37.88
CA PRO A 620 20.76 20.66 -37.58
C PRO A 620 21.80 21.25 -38.55
N GLU A 621 22.82 21.91 -38.02
CA GLU A 621 23.93 22.45 -38.81
C GLU A 621 24.59 21.32 -39.61
N LYS A 622 24.83 21.59 -40.91
CA LYS A 622 25.60 20.70 -41.77
C LYS A 622 27.08 20.88 -41.42
N GLU A 623 27.68 19.81 -40.87
CA GLU A 623 29.13 19.58 -40.81
C GLU A 623 29.98 20.74 -40.25
N SER A 624 29.97 20.90 -38.93
CA SER A 624 31.15 21.30 -38.16
C SER A 624 31.05 20.70 -36.75
N GLU A 625 32.20 20.34 -36.17
CA GLU A 625 32.31 19.59 -34.89
C GLU A 625 31.39 20.14 -33.78
N PRO A 626 30.69 19.28 -33.01
CA PRO A 626 29.70 19.74 -32.04
C PRO A 626 30.39 20.26 -30.78
N SER A 627 30.53 21.58 -30.63
CA SER A 627 30.97 22.18 -29.36
C SER A 627 29.86 22.29 -28.30
N THR A 628 28.60 22.00 -28.64
CA THR A 628 27.52 21.93 -27.65
C THR A 628 26.36 21.05 -28.14
N PRO A 629 25.91 20.03 -27.38
CA PRO A 629 24.71 19.29 -27.73
C PRO A 629 23.49 20.23 -27.71
N PRO A 630 22.56 20.14 -28.67
CA PRO A 630 21.38 21.00 -28.72
C PRO A 630 20.51 20.82 -27.46
N LEU A 631 20.04 21.93 -26.89
CA LEU A 631 19.14 21.94 -25.72
C LEU A 631 17.90 21.09 -26.01
N GLU A 632 17.71 20.03 -25.22
CA GLU A 632 16.66 19.05 -25.47
C GLU A 632 15.29 19.55 -25.01
N TYR A 633 15.24 20.31 -23.92
CA TYR A 633 14.02 20.83 -23.28
C TYR A 633 14.24 22.23 -22.70
N LEU A 634 13.18 23.03 -22.63
CA LEU A 634 13.13 24.31 -21.91
C LEU A 634 12.45 24.10 -20.55
N TYR A 635 12.92 24.81 -19.54
CA TYR A 635 12.36 24.80 -18.21
C TYR A 635 11.69 26.15 -17.93
N ILE A 636 10.38 26.13 -17.65
CA ILE A 636 9.56 27.33 -17.46
C ILE A 636 8.96 27.28 -16.06
N PRO A 637 8.99 28.37 -15.27
CA PRO A 637 8.31 28.41 -13.98
C PRO A 637 6.80 28.23 -14.13
N LEU A 638 6.18 27.59 -13.14
CA LEU A 638 4.74 27.33 -13.11
C LEU A 638 3.92 28.63 -12.97
N SER A 639 4.46 29.63 -12.29
CA SER A 639 3.85 30.96 -12.11
C SER A 639 4.91 32.05 -12.15
N ASN A 640 4.63 33.14 -12.88
CA ASN A 640 5.49 34.32 -12.96
C ASN A 640 5.39 35.23 -11.71
N HIS A 641 4.44 34.99 -10.81
CA HIS A 641 4.22 35.83 -9.61
C HIS A 641 5.06 35.41 -8.39
N VAL A 642 5.70 34.24 -8.44
CA VAL A 642 6.54 33.70 -7.35
C VAL A 642 8.03 33.65 -7.76
N HIS A 643 8.34 34.01 -9.00
CA HIS A 643 9.68 33.93 -9.56
C HIS A 643 10.31 35.32 -9.68
N ASP A 644 11.53 35.50 -9.17
CA ASP A 644 12.34 36.69 -9.42
C ASP A 644 12.91 36.61 -10.85
N PRO A 645 12.57 37.52 -11.77
CA PRO A 645 13.11 37.52 -13.13
C PRO A 645 14.66 37.56 -13.19
N ALA A 646 15.33 38.00 -12.11
CA ALA A 646 16.79 38.05 -12.04
C ALA A 646 17.46 36.67 -11.85
N THR A 647 16.72 35.65 -11.38
CA THR A 647 17.24 34.27 -11.22
C THR A 647 16.94 33.38 -12.44
N GLN A 648 16.45 33.99 -13.52
CA GLN A 648 16.08 33.29 -14.75
C GLN A 648 17.37 32.88 -15.50
N ILE A 649 17.73 31.59 -15.47
CA ILE A 649 18.84 31.07 -16.29
C ILE A 649 18.40 31.09 -17.75
N THR A 650 18.67 32.21 -18.40
CA THR A 650 18.42 32.46 -19.82
C THR A 650 19.77 32.54 -20.54
N GLY A 651 20.39 31.39 -20.82
CA GLY A 651 21.60 31.37 -21.65
C GLY A 651 22.22 29.99 -21.82
N PRO A 652 22.80 29.68 -23.00
CA PRO A 652 23.58 28.47 -23.21
C PRO A 652 24.91 28.59 -22.46
N PHE A 653 25.31 27.55 -21.74
CA PHE A 653 26.58 27.51 -21.01
C PHE A 653 27.76 27.56 -21.99
N ASP A 654 28.44 28.71 -22.06
CA ASP A 654 29.64 28.91 -22.87
C ASP A 654 30.88 28.48 -22.07
N ARG A 655 31.49 27.35 -22.43
CA ARG A 655 32.74 26.85 -21.82
C ARG A 655 33.93 27.47 -22.54
N LEU A 656 34.43 28.60 -22.04
CA LEU A 656 35.69 29.17 -22.54
C LEU A 656 36.92 28.60 -21.82
N ARG A 657 37.83 28.17 -22.69
CA ARG A 657 39.16 27.57 -22.52
C ARG A 657 40.06 28.32 -21.53
N VAL A 658 40.69 27.58 -20.63
CA VAL A 658 41.87 28.05 -19.88
C VAL A 658 43.12 27.79 -20.71
N SER A 659 43.87 28.84 -21.00
CA SER A 659 45.31 28.77 -21.31
C SER A 659 46.04 29.74 -20.39
N GLY A 660 47.06 29.24 -19.67
CA GLY A 660 47.72 29.94 -18.55
C GLY A 660 48.77 30.99 -18.96
N PRO A 661 49.84 31.19 -18.17
CA PRO A 661 49.84 31.88 -16.87
C PRO A 661 50.79 33.11 -16.88
N LYS A 662 50.60 34.08 -15.97
CA LYS A 662 51.67 34.96 -15.43
C LYS A 662 51.19 35.81 -14.23
N LYS A 663 51.91 35.66 -13.10
CA LYS A 663 51.98 36.55 -11.91
C LYS A 663 52.93 37.75 -12.19
N PRO A 664 53.16 38.73 -11.27
CA PRO A 664 52.39 39.23 -10.11
C PRO A 664 52.33 40.79 -10.03
N ASN A 665 51.50 41.37 -9.14
CA ASN A 665 51.96 42.25 -8.04
C ASN A 665 50.81 42.95 -7.26
N ALA A 666 51.10 43.10 -5.95
CA ALA A 666 50.50 43.90 -4.86
C ALA A 666 49.48 45.00 -5.24
N THR A 667 48.45 45.31 -4.44
CA THR A 667 48.54 45.76 -3.04
C THR A 667 47.14 45.73 -2.39
N LYS A 668 47.13 45.66 -1.05
CA LYS A 668 45.98 45.62 -0.12
C LYS A 668 45.01 46.80 -0.28
N ASP A 669 43.70 46.55 -0.13
CA ASP A 669 42.93 47.13 0.98
C ASP A 669 41.51 46.52 1.11
N HIS A 670 41.07 46.46 2.36
CA HIS A 670 39.86 45.79 2.85
C HIS A 670 38.55 46.44 2.38
N ALA A 671 37.65 45.63 1.83
CA ALA A 671 36.21 45.87 1.92
C ALA A 671 35.50 44.52 2.13
N THR A 672 34.76 44.45 3.24
CA THR A 672 33.91 43.32 3.66
C THR A 672 32.84 43.06 2.60
N THR A 673 32.85 41.87 2.00
CA THR A 673 31.74 41.38 1.15
C THR A 673 31.28 40.04 1.71
N LEU A 674 30.03 40.03 2.19
CA LEU A 674 29.25 38.82 2.44
C LEU A 674 29.20 38.02 1.14
N THR A 675 29.96 36.94 1.08
CA THR A 675 29.95 36.01 -0.04
C THR A 675 28.88 34.97 0.26
N THR A 676 27.86 34.97 -0.59
CA THR A 676 26.78 34.01 -0.63
C THR A 676 27.35 32.60 -0.70
N GLU A 677 26.94 31.73 0.21
CA GLU A 677 27.32 30.31 0.30
C GLU A 677 26.85 29.48 -0.93
N GLU A 678 26.17 30.10 -1.90
CA GLU A 678 25.61 29.47 -3.09
C GLU A 678 26.64 29.19 -4.20
N GLU A 679 27.78 29.89 -4.23
CA GLU A 679 28.81 29.67 -5.28
C GLU A 679 29.80 28.53 -4.96
N GLN A 680 29.85 28.04 -3.71
CA GLN A 680 30.71 26.92 -3.34
C GLN A 680 30.07 25.53 -3.51
N GLN A 681 28.76 25.44 -3.79
CA GLN A 681 28.07 24.15 -3.96
C GLN A 681 28.09 23.59 -5.39
N GLN A 682 28.55 24.35 -6.40
CA GLN A 682 28.48 23.91 -7.80
C GLN A 682 29.75 23.25 -8.37
N GLN A 683 30.85 23.08 -7.59
CA GLN A 683 32.13 22.60 -8.14
C GLN A 683 32.57 21.17 -7.76
N GLN A 684 31.73 20.33 -7.15
CA GLN A 684 32.06 18.90 -6.94
C GLN A 684 30.87 17.97 -7.22
N GLN A 685 30.56 17.73 -8.49
CA GLN A 685 29.81 16.53 -8.91
C GLN A 685 30.65 15.75 -9.94
N GLN A 686 31.52 14.87 -9.46
CA GLN A 686 32.06 13.81 -10.30
C GLN A 686 30.92 12.82 -10.59
N HIS A 687 30.37 12.85 -11.81
CA HIS A 687 29.28 11.96 -12.19
C HIS A 687 29.79 10.52 -12.35
N HIS A 688 29.18 9.57 -11.62
CA HIS A 688 29.48 8.14 -11.71
C HIS A 688 29.00 7.52 -13.04
N ILE A 689 29.78 6.58 -13.58
CA ILE A 689 29.46 5.85 -14.82
C ILE A 689 29.10 4.40 -14.48
N PHE A 690 27.89 3.98 -14.84
CA PHE A 690 27.38 2.62 -14.69
C PHE A 690 27.81 1.74 -15.87
N HIS A 691 28.60 0.70 -15.59
CA HIS A 691 28.96 -0.32 -16.57
C HIS A 691 27.92 -1.44 -16.58
N LEU A 692 27.26 -1.63 -17.72
CA LEU A 692 26.09 -2.49 -17.86
C LEU A 692 26.26 -3.52 -18.95
N THR A 693 25.57 -4.66 -18.80
CA THR A 693 25.41 -5.61 -19.91
C THR A 693 24.67 -4.95 -21.09
N PRO A 694 24.89 -5.40 -22.34
CA PRO A 694 24.17 -4.87 -23.50
C PRO A 694 22.64 -4.91 -23.35
N ARG A 695 22.12 -5.94 -22.67
CA ARG A 695 20.70 -6.12 -22.35
C ARG A 695 20.19 -5.01 -21.42
N THR A 696 20.89 -4.75 -20.33
CA THR A 696 20.52 -3.71 -19.36
C THR A 696 20.71 -2.30 -19.92
N HIS A 697 21.79 -2.06 -20.67
CA HIS A 697 22.04 -0.77 -21.33
C HIS A 697 20.91 -0.40 -22.31
N LYS A 698 20.32 -1.37 -23.03
CA LYS A 698 19.16 -1.14 -23.89
C LYS A 698 17.95 -0.59 -23.13
N VAL A 699 17.74 -1.01 -21.89
CA VAL A 699 16.66 -0.50 -21.03
C VAL A 699 16.91 0.95 -20.68
N PHE A 700 18.11 1.31 -20.18
CA PHE A 700 18.44 2.68 -19.83
C PHE A 700 18.46 3.64 -21.02
N ARG A 701 18.90 3.18 -22.21
CA ARG A 701 18.73 3.92 -23.48
C ARG A 701 17.26 4.13 -23.87
N THR A 702 16.37 3.25 -23.42
CA THR A 702 14.92 3.37 -23.62
C THR A 702 14.25 4.25 -22.55
N LEU A 703 14.86 4.44 -21.38
CA LEU A 703 14.41 5.37 -20.34
C LEU A 703 14.91 6.80 -20.61
N PHE A 704 16.22 6.98 -20.77
CA PHE A 704 16.90 8.26 -21.00
C PHE A 704 17.20 8.42 -22.50
N HIS A 705 16.73 9.50 -23.11
CA HIS A 705 16.71 9.63 -24.58
C HIS A 705 17.98 10.27 -25.11
N SER A 706 18.27 10.00 -26.39
CA SER A 706 19.09 10.84 -27.26
C SER A 706 18.23 11.17 -28.50
N PRO A 707 17.74 12.43 -28.65
CA PRO A 707 16.87 12.92 -29.75
C PRO A 707 17.32 12.60 -31.16
N LEU A 708 18.61 12.34 -31.32
CA LEU A 708 19.29 12.15 -32.59
C LEU A 708 19.49 10.66 -32.94
N SER A 709 19.15 9.75 -32.03
CA SER A 709 19.33 8.31 -32.25
C SER A 709 18.38 7.77 -33.33
N PRO A 710 18.88 7.08 -34.37
CA PRO A 710 18.07 6.57 -35.49
C PRO A 710 17.15 5.40 -35.12
N HIS A 711 17.29 4.83 -33.92
CA HIS A 711 16.51 3.67 -33.46
C HIS A 711 15.22 4.07 -32.74
N HIS A 712 14.08 3.61 -33.25
CA HIS A 712 12.80 3.65 -32.55
C HIS A 712 12.81 2.63 -31.40
N ALA A 713 12.91 3.10 -30.15
CA ALA A 713 12.79 2.20 -29.01
C ALA A 713 11.32 1.76 -28.86
N GLY A 714 11.08 0.44 -28.85
CA GLY A 714 9.76 -0.16 -28.68
C GLY A 714 9.33 -0.23 -27.21
N ASP A 715 8.16 -0.82 -26.98
CA ASP A 715 7.70 -1.12 -25.62
C ASP A 715 8.64 -2.12 -24.92
N LEU A 716 8.88 -1.92 -23.64
CA LEU A 716 9.79 -2.75 -22.84
C LEU A 716 9.00 -3.81 -22.05
N PRO A 717 9.45 -5.08 -22.02
CA PRO A 717 8.90 -6.04 -21.06
C PRO A 717 9.15 -5.58 -19.61
N TRP A 718 8.15 -5.67 -18.73
CA TRP A 718 8.27 -5.18 -17.35
C TRP A 718 9.44 -5.84 -16.58
N HIS A 719 9.64 -7.14 -16.76
CA HIS A 719 10.73 -7.87 -16.09
C HIS A 719 12.13 -7.41 -16.49
N GLU A 720 12.32 -6.89 -17.72
CA GLU A 720 13.59 -6.30 -18.17
C GLU A 720 13.87 -5.00 -17.41
N PHE A 721 12.83 -4.19 -17.17
CA PHE A 721 12.94 -2.99 -16.36
C PHE A 721 13.30 -3.31 -14.91
N LEU A 722 12.67 -4.31 -14.30
CA LEU A 722 13.00 -4.78 -12.95
C LEU A 722 14.46 -5.22 -12.85
N HIS A 723 14.91 -6.07 -13.77
CA HIS A 723 16.28 -6.54 -13.82
C HIS A 723 17.26 -5.37 -13.99
N ALA A 724 16.94 -4.40 -14.85
CA ALA A 724 17.78 -3.24 -15.08
C ALA A 724 17.94 -2.36 -13.84
N MET A 725 16.85 -2.10 -13.11
CA MET A 725 16.88 -1.34 -11.86
C MET A 725 17.70 -2.06 -10.77
N VAL A 726 17.58 -3.37 -10.64
CA VAL A 726 18.38 -4.15 -9.68
C VAL A 726 19.86 -4.16 -10.05
N ALA A 727 20.19 -4.26 -11.34
CA ALA A 727 21.57 -4.24 -11.83
C ALA A 727 22.30 -2.92 -11.55
N VAL A 728 21.58 -1.82 -11.31
CA VAL A 728 22.16 -0.51 -10.93
C VAL A 728 22.09 -0.22 -9.42
N GLY A 729 21.90 -1.25 -8.60
CA GLY A 729 22.04 -1.15 -7.15
C GLY A 729 20.73 -0.92 -6.37
N PHE A 730 19.56 -1.13 -6.98
CA PHE A 730 18.30 -1.14 -6.24
C PHE A 730 17.93 -2.53 -5.73
N SER A 731 17.23 -2.59 -4.61
CA SER A 731 16.31 -3.71 -4.34
C SER A 731 14.96 -3.38 -4.95
N ALA A 732 14.29 -4.40 -5.50
CA ALA A 732 12.96 -4.25 -6.10
C ALA A 732 11.94 -5.04 -5.28
N GLN A 733 10.98 -4.32 -4.71
CA GLN A 733 9.89 -4.89 -3.94
C GLN A 733 8.57 -4.68 -4.68
N LYS A 734 7.91 -5.78 -5.08
CA LYS A 734 6.53 -5.71 -5.58
C LYS A 734 5.64 -5.37 -4.40
N LEU A 735 4.99 -4.21 -4.41
CA LEU A 735 3.98 -3.86 -3.44
C LEU A 735 2.67 -4.58 -3.79
N GLN A 736 1.55 -4.14 -3.23
CA GLN A 736 0.23 -4.62 -3.65
C GLN A 736 -0.25 -3.80 -4.87
N GLY A 737 -0.92 -4.47 -5.80
CA GLY A 737 -1.44 -3.95 -7.04
C GLY A 737 -0.36 -3.86 -8.13
N SER A 738 -0.42 -2.76 -8.88
CA SER A 738 0.61 -2.44 -9.87
C SER A 738 1.86 -1.80 -9.27
N ALA A 739 1.85 -1.34 -8.02
CA ALA A 739 2.99 -0.60 -7.47
C ALA A 739 4.22 -1.48 -7.20
N TRP A 740 5.39 -0.96 -7.54
CA TRP A 740 6.70 -1.52 -7.21
C TRP A 740 7.54 -0.43 -6.56
N GLN A 741 8.15 -0.76 -5.42
CA GLN A 741 9.09 0.11 -4.72
C GLN A 741 10.52 -0.33 -5.05
N PHE A 742 11.34 0.65 -5.40
CA PHE A 742 12.77 0.48 -5.62
C PHE A 742 13.49 1.22 -4.49
N THR A 743 14.21 0.47 -3.66
CA THR A 743 14.97 1.04 -2.55
C THR A 743 16.46 0.90 -2.83
N PRO A 744 17.24 1.99 -2.77
CA PRO A 744 18.68 1.93 -2.91
C PRO A 744 19.35 0.94 -1.93
N ARG A 745 20.24 0.07 -2.43
CA ARG A 745 21.09 -0.77 -1.57
C ARG A 745 22.19 0.10 -0.96
N HIS A 746 22.39 0.00 0.36
CA HIS A 746 23.48 0.71 1.04
C HIS A 746 24.82 0.19 0.51
N GLY A 747 25.63 1.06 -0.09
CA GLY A 747 26.98 0.75 -0.59
C GLY A 747 27.10 0.55 -2.10
N ASP A 748 26.01 0.24 -2.81
CA ASP A 748 26.06 -0.04 -4.27
C ASP A 748 25.71 1.17 -5.13
N ILE A 749 24.91 2.12 -4.62
CA ILE A 749 24.67 3.41 -5.28
C ILE A 749 25.67 4.41 -4.72
N VAL A 750 26.86 4.35 -5.30
CA VAL A 750 28.04 5.11 -4.86
C VAL A 750 27.92 6.55 -5.35
N HIS A 751 27.81 7.47 -4.38
CA HIS A 751 27.87 8.94 -4.50
C HIS A 751 26.66 9.69 -5.08
N VAL A 752 25.59 9.78 -4.27
CA VAL A 752 24.89 11.07 -4.09
C VAL A 752 24.81 11.29 -2.59
N GLN A 753 25.66 12.18 -2.06
CA GLN A 753 25.83 12.42 -0.62
C GLN A 753 24.61 13.08 0.04
N HIS A 754 23.54 13.34 -0.75
CA HIS A 754 22.25 13.80 -0.28
C HIS A 754 21.15 12.83 -0.75
N GLN A 755 20.76 11.95 0.18
CA GLN A 755 19.51 11.17 0.20
C GLN A 755 19.28 10.16 -0.93
N LEU A 756 19.73 8.92 -0.70
CA LEU A 756 19.26 7.73 -1.41
C LEU A 756 17.77 7.46 -1.07
N ARG A 757 16.85 8.21 -1.68
CA ARG A 757 15.41 8.06 -1.47
C ARG A 757 14.85 6.87 -2.27
N PRO A 758 13.93 6.07 -1.71
CA PRO A 758 13.17 5.08 -2.48
C PRO A 758 12.30 5.73 -3.57
N ILE A 759 11.99 5.00 -4.64
CA ILE A 759 11.09 5.47 -5.71
C ILE A 759 10.07 4.40 -6.07
N GLN A 760 8.84 4.80 -6.40
CA GLN A 760 7.77 3.89 -6.79
C GLN A 760 7.36 4.04 -8.26
N PHE A 761 7.15 2.91 -8.93
CA PHE A 761 6.62 2.84 -10.29
C PHE A 761 5.47 1.84 -10.40
N HIS A 762 4.50 2.14 -11.26
CA HIS A 762 3.38 1.23 -11.52
C HIS A 762 3.67 0.32 -12.72
N GLU A 763 3.55 -0.99 -12.48
CA GLU A 763 3.52 -2.05 -13.47
C GLU A 763 2.36 -1.81 -14.46
N PRO A 764 2.63 -1.78 -15.78
CA PRO A 764 1.60 -1.58 -16.79
C PRO A 764 0.57 -2.70 -16.79
N HIS A 765 -0.70 -2.32 -16.80
CA HIS A 765 -1.82 -3.24 -16.78
C HIS A 765 -2.74 -3.02 -18.00
N PRO A 766 -3.28 -4.08 -18.64
CA PRO A 766 -3.13 -5.51 -18.32
C PRO A 766 -1.92 -6.20 -18.99
N THR A 767 -1.23 -5.55 -19.92
CA THR A 767 -0.31 -6.23 -20.86
C THR A 767 1.10 -6.51 -20.30
N ARG A 768 1.43 -6.10 -19.06
CA ARG A 768 2.76 -6.20 -18.41
C ARG A 768 3.92 -5.76 -19.30
N ARG A 769 3.66 -4.85 -20.24
CA ARG A 769 4.64 -4.23 -21.14
C ARG A 769 4.61 -2.73 -20.91
N LEU A 770 5.76 -2.17 -20.58
CA LEU A 770 5.96 -0.76 -20.33
C LEU A 770 5.91 0.00 -21.66
N PRO A 771 4.84 0.78 -21.92
CA PRO A 771 4.74 1.56 -23.13
C PRO A 771 5.92 2.52 -23.19
N PHE A 772 6.50 2.75 -24.37
CA PHE A 772 7.64 3.66 -24.51
C PHE A 772 7.41 5.03 -23.86
N THR A 773 6.20 5.59 -23.98
CA THR A 773 5.83 6.87 -23.35
C THR A 773 5.95 6.85 -21.83
N TRP A 774 5.61 5.72 -21.19
CA TRP A 774 5.78 5.53 -19.75
C TRP A 774 7.25 5.36 -19.39
N ALA A 775 8.01 4.58 -20.17
CA ALA A 775 9.45 4.44 -19.98
C ALA A 775 10.16 5.82 -19.97
N ARG A 776 9.75 6.74 -20.85
CA ARG A 776 10.26 8.12 -20.85
C ARG A 776 9.83 8.93 -19.64
N ARG A 777 8.62 8.73 -19.12
CA ARG A 777 8.20 9.33 -17.84
C ARG A 777 9.03 8.79 -16.68
N PHE A 778 9.34 7.50 -16.69
CA PHE A 778 10.17 6.88 -15.65
C PHE A 778 11.60 7.41 -15.70
N GLY A 779 12.20 7.51 -16.89
CA GLY A 779 13.50 8.16 -17.08
C GLY A 779 13.51 9.60 -16.55
N ARG A 780 12.48 10.41 -16.86
CA ARG A 780 12.36 11.77 -16.32
C ARG A 780 12.31 11.80 -14.79
N ARG A 781 11.53 10.91 -14.18
CA ARG A 781 11.44 10.79 -12.71
C ARG A 781 12.78 10.40 -12.10
N LEU A 782 13.47 9.41 -12.68
CA LEU A 782 14.82 9.01 -12.26
C LEU A 782 15.84 10.15 -12.41
N ALA A 783 15.75 10.95 -13.47
CA ALA A 783 16.60 12.13 -13.66
C ALA A 783 16.32 13.19 -12.59
N GLY A 784 15.05 13.45 -12.27
CA GLY A 784 14.67 14.42 -11.25
C GLY A 784 15.08 14.02 -9.84
N VAL A 785 14.93 12.73 -9.50
CA VAL A 785 15.23 12.23 -8.15
C VAL A 785 16.72 11.98 -7.93
N TYR A 786 17.41 11.39 -8.92
CA TYR A 786 18.80 10.94 -8.75
C TYR A 786 19.83 11.71 -9.60
N GLY A 787 19.39 12.69 -10.39
CA GLY A 787 20.27 13.39 -11.33
C GLY A 787 20.75 12.53 -12.51
N TRP A 788 20.13 11.36 -12.74
CA TRP A 788 20.56 10.40 -13.75
C TRP A 788 20.36 10.89 -15.18
N ARG A 789 21.35 10.62 -16.03
CA ARG A 789 21.35 10.98 -17.45
C ARG A 789 21.78 9.79 -18.31
N GLY A 790 21.42 9.83 -19.59
CA GLY A 790 21.71 8.73 -20.52
C GLY A 790 23.21 8.46 -20.73
N ASP A 791 24.05 9.48 -20.61
CA ASP A 791 25.52 9.40 -20.73
C ASP A 791 26.18 8.69 -19.54
N MET A 792 25.47 8.52 -18.42
CA MET A 792 25.97 7.81 -17.25
C MET A 792 25.94 6.29 -17.40
N PHE A 793 25.29 5.74 -18.44
CA PHE A 793 25.10 4.31 -18.64
C PHE A 793 25.89 3.84 -19.86
N VAL A 794 26.93 3.03 -19.66
CA VAL A 794 27.79 2.53 -20.73
C VAL A 794 27.77 1.00 -20.79
N VAL A 795 28.03 0.45 -21.97
CA VAL A 795 28.20 -1.01 -22.11
C VAL A 795 29.56 -1.38 -21.55
N GLY A 796 29.58 -2.30 -20.58
CA GLY A 796 30.78 -2.87 -19.98
C GLY A 796 31.36 -4.03 -20.77
#